data_AF-A7F673-F1
#
_entry.id   AF-A7F673-F1
#
_cell.length_a   1.000
_cell.length_b   1.000
_cell.length_c   1.000
_cell.angle_alpha   90.00
_cell.angle_beta   90.00
_cell.angle_gamma   90.00
#
_symmetry.space_group_name_H-M   'P 1'
#
loop_
_entity.id
_entity.type
_entity.pdbx_description
1 polymer ?
#
loop_
_entity_poly.entity_id
_entity_poly.type
_entity_poly.pdbx_seq_one_letter_code
_entity_poly.pdbx_strand_id
1 'polypeptide(L)'
;MSASLTTTGTPLALRVPNTGAARGTNDPLALPPGTSSEKFAEFISRAEEATGAENVVVIKRKEELTKELYTDPSKVHDMYHIFDKDYFVVSATIAPRNVEEVQKIVRLCNEFEIPLWPFSIGRNVGYGGAAPRVPGSIGLDMGKNMNKVLEVNTEGAYALLEPGVTFFSLYDYLKEKKLDDQLWIDTPDLGGGSVVGNTIERGVGYTPYGDHFMMHCGLEVVLPTGELIRTGMGALPDPTQPTVEGASLDQQPGNKCWQLFPYGFGPYNDGIFSQSNLGIVTKMGIWLMPNPGGYQPYLITFPKDSDLPKIVDVIRPLRLQMVIQNVPSIRHILLDAGVMGTKKSYYDVDRPLNEEELDAIAKKLNLGRWNFYGALYGPKPVRDVLWQVVQDAFGTIEGAKFFLPEDIKEKCVLHVRAQTLQGIPTIDELSWVDWLPNGAHLFFSPISKISGEDASKQYALTQKMTLEAGFDFIGTFTIGMREMHHIVCLVFDREDEDQKLRAHKLIRELVQVCADNGWGEYRTHIALMDQIAETYGWNDNAQMKLNEKIKNALDPKGILAPGKNGEKGLAQLLFQLMSIGCWCWFCCEPLVDERPTVAEILAHKSYPDTIWRLTPTKRGKLPVGKGRGGPFNIDWEVHGSGETKVVWLMGLGSNKSTWQRQTLHFGHERGDKYSSLVFDNRGMGASDTPILRYSTSEMAKDTIELLDHLGWTKDRQLNVTGVSMGGMIAQELALMIPNRIATLNLLSTAAFVENTTTFFEHLRTRVMMFVPKPLDRSVLDASLSLFPASWLSLPDTAHLPSESTPLVEPPPGHPFPYAHFSTNYERFAAAELTKRLDPNSFKTIGFLLQAIAAGWHHKSPAQIKELGDKVGRERIAVMHGTQDRLISFPHGEKLIAFLQPGRPEIREGDGHAIPIQEEAWFNEKMSAFFEEFN
;
A
#
# COMPACT_ATOMS: atom_id res chain seq x y z
N MET A 1 -36.72 2.77 14.51
CA MET A 1 -36.63 1.49 15.25
C MET A 1 -35.18 1.32 15.66
N SER A 2 -34.95 1.16 16.96
CA SER A 2 -33.63 1.10 17.59
C SER A 2 -32.87 -0.15 17.19
N ALA A 3 -31.69 0.00 16.59
CA ALA A 3 -30.69 -1.06 16.47
C ALA A 3 -29.41 -0.56 17.14
N SER A 4 -29.03 -1.22 18.23
CA SER A 4 -27.80 -0.97 18.97
C SER A 4 -26.59 -1.30 18.10
N LEU A 5 -25.76 -0.31 17.81
CA LEU A 5 -24.43 -0.49 17.24
C LEU A 5 -23.52 -1.09 18.32
N THR A 6 -23.33 -2.41 18.28
CA THR A 6 -22.29 -3.08 19.06
C THR A 6 -20.93 -2.73 18.47
N THR A 7 -20.21 -1.91 19.20
CA THR A 7 -18.80 -1.53 19.06
C THR A 7 -17.88 -2.72 19.30
N THR A 8 -17.52 -3.48 18.27
CA THR A 8 -16.38 -4.42 18.30
C THR A 8 -15.74 -4.53 16.92
N GLY A 9 -15.11 -3.45 16.46
CA GLY A 9 -14.11 -3.51 15.40
C GLY A 9 -12.74 -3.28 16.03
N THR A 10 -11.94 -4.33 16.14
CA THR A 10 -10.56 -4.26 16.66
C THR A 10 -9.75 -3.28 15.80
N PRO A 11 -8.96 -2.35 16.38
CA PRO A 11 -8.09 -1.47 15.61
C PRO A 11 -7.09 -2.30 14.81
N LEU A 12 -6.92 -2.00 13.50
CA LEU A 12 -5.90 -2.64 12.66
C LEU A 12 -4.52 -2.48 13.31
N ALA A 13 -3.81 -3.59 13.50
CA ALA A 13 -2.48 -3.62 14.11
C ALA A 13 -1.47 -2.73 13.34
N LEU A 14 -1.13 -1.59 13.94
CA LEU A 14 -0.11 -0.66 13.47
C LEU A 14 1.29 -1.23 13.76
N ARG A 15 2.24 -1.11 12.82
CA ARG A 15 3.61 -1.66 12.98
C ARG A 15 4.34 -1.00 14.15
N VAL A 16 4.76 -1.78 15.14
CA VAL A 16 5.52 -1.30 16.30
C VAL A 16 6.99 -1.10 15.93
N PRO A 17 7.70 -0.06 16.45
CA PRO A 17 9.16 0.05 16.33
C PRO A 17 9.86 -1.19 16.92
N ASN A 18 10.97 -1.62 16.31
CA ASN A 18 11.81 -2.76 16.72
C ASN A 18 11.85 -3.03 18.24
N THR A 19 11.23 -4.12 18.68
CA THR A 19 11.29 -4.63 20.07
C THR A 19 12.20 -5.86 20.23
N GLY A 20 12.86 -6.33 19.16
CA GLY A 20 13.54 -7.63 19.13
C GLY A 20 15.04 -7.65 19.46
N ALA A 21 15.72 -6.51 19.65
CA ALA A 21 17.13 -6.48 20.08
C ALA A 21 17.22 -6.33 21.60
N ALA A 22 18.20 -6.99 22.24
CA ALA A 22 18.49 -6.79 23.67
C ALA A 22 18.82 -5.31 23.88
N ARG A 23 17.93 -4.57 24.54
CA ARG A 23 18.10 -3.12 24.71
C ARG A 23 19.08 -2.83 25.86
N GLY A 24 20.09 -2.03 25.57
CA GLY A 24 20.95 -1.41 26.57
C GLY A 24 20.21 -0.28 27.30
N THR A 25 20.63 0.03 28.52
CA THR A 25 20.07 1.16 29.31
C THR A 25 20.31 2.54 28.68
N ASN A 26 21.18 2.61 27.68
CA ASN A 26 21.54 3.85 26.95
C ASN A 26 20.99 3.91 25.52
N ASP A 27 20.16 2.94 25.11
CA ASP A 27 19.64 2.85 23.75
C ASP A 27 18.69 4.00 23.39
N PRO A 28 18.56 4.32 22.09
CA PRO A 28 17.51 5.22 21.63
C PRO A 28 16.12 4.59 21.83
N LEU A 29 15.10 5.45 21.82
CA LEU A 29 13.69 5.08 21.94
C LEU A 29 13.29 4.02 20.89
N ALA A 30 13.80 4.18 19.67
CA ALA A 30 13.71 3.21 18.58
C ALA A 30 15.08 3.00 17.93
N LEU A 31 15.49 1.74 17.75
CA LEU A 31 16.68 1.37 16.98
C LEU A 31 16.32 1.16 15.51
N PRO A 32 17.24 1.49 14.57
CA PRO A 32 17.04 1.17 13.18
C PRO A 32 16.88 -0.35 12.94
N PRO A 33 16.15 -0.76 11.88
CA PRO A 33 16.06 -2.16 11.45
C PRO A 33 17.43 -2.87 11.41
N GLY A 34 17.51 -4.09 11.97
CA GLY A 34 18.73 -4.92 11.90
C GLY A 34 19.96 -4.37 12.65
N THR A 35 19.78 -3.44 13.60
CA THR A 35 20.89 -2.78 14.32
C THR A 35 20.88 -3.16 15.81
N SER A 36 22.01 -3.65 16.33
CA SER A 36 22.19 -3.89 17.77
C SER A 36 22.61 -2.61 18.51
N SER A 37 22.49 -2.60 19.84
CA SER A 37 22.90 -1.49 20.69
C SER A 37 24.38 -1.13 20.53
N GLU A 38 25.26 -2.13 20.43
CA GLU A 38 26.71 -1.93 20.25
C GLU A 38 27.00 -1.31 18.88
N LYS A 39 26.37 -1.85 17.84
CA LYS A 39 26.50 -1.36 16.46
C LYS A 39 26.01 0.09 16.35
N PHE A 40 24.90 0.42 17.02
CA PHE A 40 24.37 1.78 17.07
C PHE A 40 25.29 2.73 17.84
N ALA A 41 25.81 2.32 19.00
CA ALA A 41 26.72 3.13 19.80
C ALA A 41 28.02 3.42 19.04
N GLU A 42 28.57 2.43 18.32
CA GLU A 42 29.75 2.63 17.46
C GLU A 42 29.47 3.60 16.31
N PHE A 43 28.31 3.46 15.65
CA PHE A 43 27.89 4.40 14.61
C PHE A 43 27.80 5.84 15.15
N ILE A 44 27.17 6.04 16.31
CA ILE A 44 27.03 7.36 16.93
C ILE A 44 28.41 7.94 17.29
N SER A 45 29.31 7.16 17.89
CA SER A 45 30.68 7.62 18.21
C SER A 45 31.40 8.13 16.95
N ARG A 46 31.30 7.40 15.84
CA ARG A 46 31.96 7.79 14.57
C ARG A 46 31.26 8.96 13.89
N ALA A 47 29.94 9.10 14.06
CA ALA A 47 29.21 10.27 13.61
C ALA A 47 29.63 11.52 14.40
N GLU A 48 29.78 11.43 15.72
CA GLU A 48 30.27 12.52 16.58
C GLU A 48 31.70 12.93 16.20
N GLU A 49 32.58 11.97 15.89
CA GLU A 49 33.92 12.26 15.34
C GLU A 49 33.86 12.99 13.99
N ALA A 50 32.89 12.65 13.13
CA ALA A 50 32.75 13.25 11.81
C ALA A 50 32.16 14.68 11.87
N THR A 51 31.15 14.92 12.71
CA THR A 51 30.34 16.16 12.70
C THR A 51 30.51 17.03 13.95
N GLY A 52 31.21 16.55 14.98
CA GLY A 52 31.19 17.12 16.33
C GLY A 52 29.99 16.60 17.14
N ALA A 53 30.20 16.35 18.43
CA ALA A 53 29.18 15.81 19.33
C ALA A 53 27.98 16.77 19.51
N GLU A 54 28.21 18.09 19.41
CA GLU A 54 27.16 19.11 19.46
C GLU A 54 26.16 19.07 18.29
N ASN A 55 26.48 18.30 17.25
CA ASN A 55 25.65 18.10 16.07
C ASN A 55 24.97 16.73 16.03
N VAL A 56 25.13 15.90 17.07
CA VAL A 56 24.47 14.60 17.19
C VAL A 56 23.57 14.61 18.42
N VAL A 57 22.31 14.22 18.26
CA VAL A 57 21.34 14.13 19.36
C VAL A 57 20.65 12.77 19.30
N VAL A 58 20.88 11.92 20.29
CA VAL A 58 20.23 10.60 20.42
C VAL A 58 18.95 10.73 21.22
N ILE A 59 17.84 10.22 20.69
CA ILE A 59 16.52 10.33 21.31
C ILE A 59 16.28 9.11 22.17
N LYS A 60 16.31 9.25 23.50
CA LYS A 60 16.30 8.10 24.42
C LYS A 60 14.91 7.80 24.99
N ARG A 61 14.10 8.84 25.19
CA ARG A 61 12.82 8.71 25.90
C ARG A 61 11.69 9.49 25.24
N LYS A 62 10.45 9.08 25.53
CA LYS A 62 9.22 9.70 24.99
C LYS A 62 9.03 11.13 25.49
N GLU A 63 9.53 11.46 26.68
CA GLU A 63 9.44 12.81 27.25
C GLU A 63 10.32 13.84 26.52
N GLU A 64 11.16 13.41 25.57
CA GLU A 64 11.95 14.28 24.71
C GLU A 64 11.15 14.75 23.46
N LEU A 65 9.97 14.16 23.22
CA LEU A 65 9.09 14.46 22.08
C LEU A 65 8.13 15.62 22.39
N THR A 66 8.68 16.80 22.72
CA THR A 66 7.90 17.94 23.26
C THR A 66 7.58 19.04 22.26
N LYS A 67 8.23 19.04 21.09
CA LYS A 67 8.13 20.13 20.11
C LYS A 67 6.92 19.93 19.19
N GLU A 68 5.93 20.82 19.30
CA GLU A 68 4.66 20.70 18.58
C GLU A 68 4.21 21.98 17.85
N LEU A 69 5.08 23.00 17.82
CA LEU A 69 4.78 24.31 17.25
C LEU A 69 5.47 24.47 15.89
N TYR A 70 4.80 25.13 14.94
CA TYR A 70 5.41 25.46 13.65
C TYR A 70 6.66 26.34 13.77
N THR A 71 6.65 27.27 14.73
CA THR A 71 7.75 28.19 15.00
C THR A 71 8.98 27.49 15.58
N ASP A 72 8.79 26.42 16.36
CA ASP A 72 9.83 25.52 16.87
C ASP A 72 9.53 24.06 16.50
N PRO A 73 9.78 23.66 15.23
CA PRO A 73 9.32 22.38 14.71
C PRO A 73 10.08 21.21 15.34
N SER A 74 9.38 20.09 15.52
CA SER A 74 10.02 18.81 15.85
C SER A 74 11.00 18.41 14.75
N LYS A 75 12.16 17.90 15.17
CA LYS A 75 13.19 17.32 14.31
C LYS A 75 13.23 15.79 14.37
N VAL A 76 12.37 15.21 15.21
CA VAL A 76 12.53 13.84 15.70
C VAL A 76 11.31 12.97 15.45
N HIS A 77 10.12 13.58 15.31
CA HIS A 77 8.86 12.90 15.15
C HIS A 77 7.83 13.77 14.40
N ASP A 78 6.68 13.19 14.10
CA ASP A 78 5.58 13.90 13.45
C ASP A 78 4.85 14.76 14.48
N MET A 79 4.97 16.08 14.36
CA MET A 79 4.42 16.99 15.37
C MET A 79 2.89 17.12 15.30
N TYR A 80 2.28 16.81 14.14
CA TYR A 80 0.82 16.78 13.92
C TYR A 80 0.37 15.33 13.78
N HIS A 81 0.79 14.52 14.76
CA HIS A 81 0.69 13.07 14.72
C HIS A 81 -0.75 12.55 14.59
N ILE A 82 -0.95 11.71 13.58
CA ILE A 82 -2.15 10.85 13.46
C ILE A 82 -2.01 9.50 14.16
N PHE A 83 -0.78 9.10 14.47
CA PHE A 83 -0.48 7.94 15.30
C PHE A 83 0.08 8.41 16.65
N ASP A 84 0.56 7.47 17.47
CA ASP A 84 1.32 7.82 18.66
C ASP A 84 2.58 8.62 18.29
N LYS A 85 2.96 9.58 19.14
CA LYS A 85 4.12 10.48 18.94
C LYS A 85 5.43 9.72 18.69
N ASP A 86 5.56 8.52 19.24
CA ASP A 86 6.72 7.63 19.14
C ASP A 86 6.63 6.60 17.98
N TYR A 87 5.61 6.72 17.11
CA TYR A 87 5.46 5.83 15.96
C TYR A 87 6.52 6.11 14.89
N PHE A 88 6.47 7.28 14.27
CA PHE A 88 7.46 7.74 13.29
C PHE A 88 8.52 8.56 13.99
N VAL A 89 9.45 7.89 14.66
CA VAL A 89 10.50 8.55 15.45
C VAL A 89 11.90 8.21 14.93
N VAL A 90 12.80 9.18 14.94
CA VAL A 90 14.24 8.95 14.65
C VAL A 90 14.92 8.30 15.86
N SER A 91 16.00 7.56 15.62
CA SER A 91 16.89 7.12 16.72
C SER A 91 17.80 8.25 17.20
N ALA A 92 18.29 9.05 16.25
CA ALA A 92 19.12 10.21 16.48
C ALA A 92 18.96 11.22 15.33
N THR A 93 19.25 12.49 15.60
CA THR A 93 19.42 13.53 14.58
C THR A 93 20.89 13.90 14.44
N ILE A 94 21.37 14.05 13.21
CA ILE A 94 22.72 14.52 12.88
C ILE A 94 22.60 15.78 12.03
N ALA A 95 23.35 16.83 12.36
CA ALA A 95 23.35 18.10 11.65
C ALA A 95 24.71 18.40 11.03
N PRO A 96 24.99 17.92 9.80
CA PRO A 96 26.28 18.11 9.15
C PRO A 96 26.57 19.60 8.89
N ARG A 97 27.84 20.00 9.01
CA ARG A 97 28.27 21.40 8.85
C ARG A 97 28.57 21.78 7.41
N ASN A 98 28.85 20.80 6.55
CA ASN A 98 29.23 20.98 5.15
C ASN A 98 29.00 19.68 4.36
N VAL A 99 29.23 19.73 3.04
CA VAL A 99 29.02 18.59 2.14
C VAL A 99 29.94 17.41 2.44
N GLU A 100 31.19 17.64 2.84
CA GLU A 100 32.11 16.54 3.17
C GLU A 100 31.60 15.70 4.34
N GLU A 101 30.99 16.34 5.34
CA GLU A 101 30.34 15.66 6.46
C GLU A 101 29.11 14.88 6.02
N VAL A 102 28.29 15.42 5.11
CA VAL A 102 27.19 14.65 4.49
C VAL A 102 27.72 13.40 3.82
N GLN A 103 28.78 13.50 3.01
CA GLN A 103 29.40 12.35 2.35
C GLN A 103 29.97 11.33 3.36
N LYS A 104 30.60 11.79 4.46
CA LYS A 104 31.08 10.91 5.53
C LYS A 104 29.93 10.15 6.20
N ILE A 105 28.84 10.84 6.56
CA ILE A 105 27.66 10.23 7.18
C ILE A 105 27.00 9.23 6.22
N VAL A 106 26.86 9.53 4.94
CA VAL A 106 26.32 8.58 3.95
C VAL A 106 27.18 7.32 3.84
N ARG A 107 28.52 7.46 3.84
CA ARG A 107 29.44 6.31 3.83
C ARG A 107 29.34 5.49 5.12
N LEU A 108 29.22 6.15 6.27
CA LEU A 108 28.96 5.51 7.57
C LEU A 108 27.63 4.74 7.53
N CYS A 109 26.54 5.35 7.05
CA CYS A 109 25.26 4.66 6.89
C CYS A 109 25.35 3.44 5.98
N ASN A 110 26.17 3.48 4.91
CA ASN A 110 26.44 2.29 4.09
C ASN A 110 27.20 1.21 4.85
N GLU A 111 28.24 1.57 5.59
CA GLU A 111 29.05 0.63 6.36
C GLU A 111 28.22 -0.08 7.43
N PHE A 112 27.40 0.67 8.16
CA PHE A 112 26.54 0.15 9.22
C PHE A 112 25.17 -0.31 8.71
N GLU A 113 24.83 -0.11 7.44
CA GLU A 113 23.50 -0.41 6.88
C GLU A 113 22.36 0.24 7.69
N ILE A 114 22.59 1.47 8.17
CA ILE A 114 21.64 2.24 8.96
C ILE A 114 20.89 3.22 8.04
N PRO A 115 19.55 3.22 8.07
CA PRO A 115 18.75 4.10 7.24
C PRO A 115 18.85 5.58 7.67
N LEU A 116 18.84 6.45 6.67
CA LEU A 116 19.01 7.89 6.77
C LEU A 116 17.78 8.60 6.20
N TRP A 117 17.28 9.62 6.89
CA TRP A 117 16.13 10.43 6.48
C TRP A 117 16.54 11.91 6.42
N PRO A 118 16.88 12.44 5.23
CA PRO A 118 17.28 13.82 5.08
C PRO A 118 16.07 14.75 5.11
N PHE A 119 16.22 15.87 5.78
CA PHE A 119 15.29 16.98 5.70
C PHE A 119 16.04 18.32 5.79
N SER A 120 15.46 19.36 5.22
CA SER A 120 16.02 20.71 5.32
C SER A 120 15.64 21.36 6.64
N ILE A 121 14.41 21.90 6.75
CA ILE A 121 13.94 22.61 7.94
C ILE A 121 13.03 21.76 8.84
N GLY A 122 12.38 20.71 8.29
CA GLY A 122 11.45 19.85 9.03
C GLY A 122 10.01 20.39 9.13
N ARG A 123 9.69 21.48 8.44
CA ARG A 123 8.35 22.10 8.40
C ARG A 123 7.40 21.52 7.34
N ASN A 124 7.55 20.25 6.97
CA ASN A 124 6.60 19.57 6.05
C ASN A 124 5.33 19.12 6.79
N VAL A 125 4.72 20.05 7.52
CA VAL A 125 3.64 19.80 8.48
C VAL A 125 2.34 19.45 7.76
N GLY A 126 1.62 18.45 8.26
CA GLY A 126 0.49 17.83 7.57
C GLY A 126 0.91 16.78 6.53
N TYR A 127 2.22 16.62 6.31
CA TYR A 127 2.80 15.55 5.49
C TYR A 127 3.81 14.68 6.27
N GLY A 128 3.94 14.86 7.59
CA GLY A 128 4.80 14.08 8.50
C GLY A 128 5.97 14.88 9.10
N GLY A 129 6.10 16.17 8.78
CA GLY A 129 7.12 17.04 9.37
C GLY A 129 8.55 16.57 9.05
N ALA A 130 9.36 16.37 10.09
CA ALA A 130 10.71 15.82 9.99
C ALA A 130 10.77 14.29 10.21
N ALA A 131 9.64 13.66 10.48
CA ALA A 131 9.57 12.26 10.90
C ALA A 131 10.00 11.30 9.78
N PRO A 132 10.74 10.24 10.11
CA PRO A 132 11.16 9.26 9.12
C PRO A 132 10.03 8.28 8.79
N ARG A 133 9.95 7.85 7.53
CA ARG A 133 9.02 6.79 7.14
C ARG A 133 9.29 5.47 7.86
N VAL A 134 10.57 5.14 8.08
CA VAL A 134 11.03 3.97 8.82
C VAL A 134 11.46 4.40 10.22
N PRO A 135 10.77 3.96 11.29
CA PRO A 135 11.14 4.29 12.66
C PRO A 135 12.56 3.83 13.01
N GLY A 136 13.26 4.61 13.83
CA GLY A 136 14.65 4.38 14.20
C GLY A 136 15.68 4.82 13.15
N SER A 137 15.26 5.42 12.02
CA SER A 137 16.21 6.01 11.07
C SER A 137 16.94 7.21 11.67
N ILE A 138 18.10 7.54 11.11
CA ILE A 138 18.84 8.75 11.45
C ILE A 138 18.21 9.95 10.72
N GLY A 139 17.75 10.95 11.45
CA GLY A 139 17.31 12.21 10.87
C GLY A 139 18.52 13.08 10.50
N LEU A 140 18.67 13.48 9.23
CA LEU A 140 19.75 14.36 8.81
C LEU A 140 19.22 15.79 8.66
N ASP A 141 19.48 16.65 9.66
CA ASP A 141 19.07 18.06 9.68
C ASP A 141 20.08 18.89 8.87
N MET A 142 19.83 18.98 7.57
CA MET A 142 20.68 19.71 6.64
C MET A 142 20.64 21.22 6.93
N GLY A 143 19.48 21.73 7.36
CA GLY A 143 19.23 23.17 7.45
C GLY A 143 19.83 23.85 8.67
N LYS A 144 20.21 23.11 9.72
CA LYS A 144 20.82 23.70 10.93
C LYS A 144 22.09 24.49 10.61
N ASN A 145 22.99 23.90 9.81
CA ASN A 145 24.32 24.47 9.55
C ASN A 145 24.54 24.86 8.07
N MET A 146 23.84 24.23 7.11
CA MET A 146 23.94 24.56 5.68
C MET A 146 22.76 25.47 5.29
N ASN A 147 22.85 26.76 5.62
CA ASN A 147 21.76 27.74 5.54
C ASN A 147 22.11 29.02 4.78
N LYS A 148 23.13 28.99 3.93
CA LYS A 148 23.61 30.18 3.21
C LYS A 148 22.84 30.42 1.91
N VAL A 149 22.55 31.71 1.65
CA VAL A 149 22.32 32.23 0.30
C VAL A 149 23.71 32.39 -0.33
N LEU A 150 24.07 31.47 -1.22
CA LEU A 150 25.42 31.39 -1.81
C LEU A 150 25.64 32.45 -2.89
N GLU A 151 24.60 32.72 -3.68
CA GLU A 151 24.62 33.71 -4.75
C GLU A 151 23.22 34.28 -4.97
N VAL A 152 23.14 35.56 -5.32
CA VAL A 152 21.99 36.18 -5.98
C VAL A 152 22.52 36.94 -7.19
N ASN A 153 21.99 36.63 -8.37
CA ASN A 153 22.38 37.25 -9.62
C ASN A 153 21.21 38.02 -10.21
N THR A 154 21.36 39.34 -10.35
CA THR A 154 20.31 40.23 -10.87
C THR A 154 20.17 40.19 -12.38
N GLU A 155 21.26 39.98 -13.11
CA GLU A 155 21.24 39.89 -14.57
C GLU A 155 20.60 38.58 -15.04
N GLY A 156 20.94 37.47 -14.38
CA GLY A 156 20.36 36.15 -14.61
C GLY A 156 19.05 35.88 -13.87
N ALA A 157 18.65 36.79 -12.98
CA ALA A 157 17.45 36.69 -12.13
C ALA A 157 17.32 35.33 -11.40
N TYR A 158 18.34 34.94 -10.62
CA TYR A 158 18.35 33.69 -9.87
C TYR A 158 19.04 33.81 -8.52
N ALA A 159 18.85 32.80 -7.67
CA ALA A 159 19.65 32.56 -6.47
C ALA A 159 20.19 31.12 -6.42
N LEU A 160 21.33 30.92 -5.77
CA LEU A 160 21.89 29.61 -5.44
C LEU A 160 21.87 29.43 -3.92
N LEU A 161 21.22 28.37 -3.44
CA LEU A 161 20.83 28.23 -2.04
C LEU A 161 21.29 26.90 -1.43
N GLU A 162 21.68 26.93 -0.16
CA GLU A 162 21.77 25.74 0.70
C GLU A 162 20.39 25.37 1.32
N PRO A 163 20.21 24.14 1.83
CA PRO A 163 18.90 23.65 2.26
C PRO A 163 18.26 24.45 3.41
N GLY A 164 19.06 25.05 4.28
CA GLY A 164 18.59 25.81 5.44
C GLY A 164 18.03 27.20 5.12
N VAL A 165 18.10 27.67 3.87
CA VAL A 165 17.49 28.95 3.48
C VAL A 165 15.96 28.81 3.50
N THR A 166 15.32 29.53 4.41
CA THR A 166 13.86 29.67 4.43
C THR A 166 13.38 30.76 3.47
N PHE A 167 12.08 30.78 3.13
CA PHE A 167 11.53 31.89 2.33
C PHE A 167 11.69 33.24 3.04
N PHE A 168 11.51 33.29 4.37
CA PHE A 168 11.85 34.47 5.18
C PHE A 168 13.32 34.86 5.01
N SER A 169 14.25 33.92 5.18
CA SER A 169 15.69 34.20 5.11
C SER A 169 16.11 34.70 3.72
N LEU A 170 15.53 34.17 2.64
CA LEU A 170 15.80 34.64 1.28
C LEU A 170 15.24 36.05 1.05
N TYR A 171 14.00 36.30 1.48
CA TYR A 171 13.39 37.62 1.39
C TYR A 171 14.18 38.68 2.18
N ASP A 172 14.55 38.36 3.42
CA ASP A 172 15.34 39.23 4.29
C ASP A 172 16.72 39.51 3.68
N TYR A 173 17.34 38.50 3.05
CA TYR A 173 18.60 38.70 2.31
C TYR A 173 18.43 39.69 1.17
N LEU A 174 17.38 39.57 0.34
CA LEU A 174 17.12 40.51 -0.75
C LEU A 174 16.90 41.93 -0.20
N LYS A 175 16.14 42.07 0.88
CA LYS A 175 15.92 43.36 1.58
C LYS A 175 17.22 43.96 2.10
N GLU A 176 18.03 43.16 2.79
CA GLU A 176 19.31 43.61 3.35
C GLU A 176 20.27 44.07 2.24
N LYS A 177 20.30 43.34 1.12
CA LYS A 177 21.11 43.69 -0.06
C LYS A 177 20.46 44.74 -0.97
N LYS A 178 19.24 45.21 -0.67
CA LYS A 178 18.46 46.17 -1.47
C LYS A 178 18.23 45.68 -2.91
N LEU A 179 17.95 44.39 -3.04
CA LEU A 179 17.65 43.70 -4.30
C LEU A 179 16.15 43.42 -4.46
N ASP A 180 15.35 43.63 -3.43
CA ASP A 180 13.91 43.41 -3.39
C ASP A 180 13.10 44.33 -4.33
N ASP A 181 13.68 45.47 -4.71
CA ASP A 181 13.14 46.33 -5.77
C ASP A 181 13.42 45.79 -7.19
N GLN A 182 14.35 44.85 -7.34
CA GLN A 182 14.77 44.27 -8.62
C GLN A 182 14.24 42.84 -8.82
N LEU A 183 14.22 42.03 -7.76
CA LEU A 183 13.88 40.61 -7.80
C LEU A 183 12.89 40.29 -6.68
N TRP A 184 11.87 39.53 -7.02
CA TRP A 184 10.88 38.97 -6.11
C TRP A 184 11.07 37.46 -5.99
N ILE A 185 10.87 36.95 -4.78
CA ILE A 185 10.74 35.50 -4.56
C ILE A 185 9.31 35.05 -4.87
N ASP A 186 9.11 33.76 -5.06
CA ASP A 186 7.82 33.12 -4.82
C ASP A 186 7.81 32.52 -3.40
N THR A 187 6.66 32.48 -2.74
CA THR A 187 6.50 31.89 -1.42
C THR A 187 5.19 31.07 -1.33
N PRO A 188 5.20 29.92 -0.64
CA PRO A 188 3.97 29.27 -0.18
C PRO A 188 3.27 30.12 0.90
N ASP A 189 2.14 29.65 1.42
CA ASP A 189 1.34 30.40 2.41
C ASP A 189 2.13 30.72 3.69
N LEU A 190 2.95 29.77 4.14
CA LEU A 190 3.78 29.88 5.33
C LEU A 190 5.26 30.01 4.94
N GLY A 191 5.86 31.18 5.20
CA GLY A 191 7.22 31.51 4.80
C GLY A 191 8.34 30.79 5.58
N GLY A 192 7.98 30.00 6.60
CA GLY A 192 8.96 29.29 7.43
C GLY A 192 9.57 28.07 6.76
N GLY A 193 9.03 27.59 5.64
CA GLY A 193 9.57 26.44 4.91
C GLY A 193 10.95 26.71 4.29
N SER A 194 11.69 25.64 4.01
CA SER A 194 12.91 25.71 3.18
C SER A 194 12.54 25.95 1.72
N VAL A 195 13.26 26.83 1.02
CA VAL A 195 13.09 27.02 -0.43
C VAL A 195 13.45 25.73 -1.17
N VAL A 196 14.60 25.13 -0.84
CA VAL A 196 15.08 23.86 -1.43
C VAL A 196 14.12 22.72 -1.08
N GLY A 197 13.81 22.54 0.20
CA GLY A 197 12.97 21.44 0.69
C GLY A 197 11.55 21.48 0.10
N ASN A 198 10.95 22.67 0.00
CA ASN A 198 9.64 22.82 -0.63
C ASN A 198 9.70 22.48 -2.13
N THR A 199 10.74 22.95 -2.83
CA THR A 199 10.92 22.73 -4.27
C THR A 199 11.10 21.27 -4.64
N ILE A 200 11.94 20.52 -3.90
CA ILE A 200 12.13 19.08 -4.15
C ILE A 200 10.87 18.25 -3.83
N GLU A 201 10.01 18.77 -2.95
CA GLU A 201 8.68 18.19 -2.68
C GLU A 201 7.62 18.69 -3.68
N ARG A 202 8.02 19.39 -4.75
CA ARG A 202 7.16 19.98 -5.78
C ARG A 202 6.08 20.89 -5.19
N GLY A 203 6.45 21.66 -4.18
CA GLY A 203 5.52 22.57 -3.52
C GLY A 203 5.11 23.73 -4.43
N VAL A 204 3.99 24.35 -4.03
CA VAL A 204 3.32 25.40 -4.79
C VAL A 204 3.45 26.72 -4.06
N GLY A 205 3.56 27.79 -4.82
CA GLY A 205 3.44 29.16 -4.38
C GLY A 205 2.46 29.93 -5.27
N TYR A 206 2.49 31.27 -5.23
CA TYR A 206 1.33 32.07 -5.63
C TYR A 206 1.61 33.22 -6.60
N THR A 207 2.86 33.48 -6.97
CA THR A 207 3.20 34.43 -8.03
C THR A 207 3.14 33.72 -9.40
N PRO A 208 3.48 34.37 -10.52
CA PRO A 208 3.71 33.68 -11.80
C PRO A 208 4.78 32.57 -11.73
N TYR A 209 5.65 32.58 -10.71
CA TYR A 209 6.72 31.59 -10.48
C TYR A 209 6.29 30.50 -9.49
N GLY A 210 4.98 30.33 -9.27
CA GLY A 210 4.40 29.47 -8.23
C GLY A 210 4.56 27.96 -8.41
N ASP A 211 5.05 27.49 -9.56
CA ASP A 211 5.53 26.11 -9.69
C ASP A 211 7.01 26.08 -9.35
N HIS A 212 7.33 25.87 -8.07
CA HIS A 212 8.71 25.97 -7.60
C HIS A 212 9.64 24.96 -8.28
N PHE A 213 9.15 23.74 -8.56
CA PHE A 213 9.96 22.74 -9.25
C PHE A 213 10.16 23.11 -10.72
N MET A 214 9.24 23.82 -11.36
CA MET A 214 9.52 24.36 -12.70
C MET A 214 10.59 25.47 -12.69
N MET A 215 10.74 26.19 -11.57
CA MET A 215 11.67 27.33 -11.44
C MET A 215 13.07 26.95 -10.95
N HIS A 216 13.33 25.67 -10.63
CA HIS A 216 14.70 25.26 -10.28
C HIS A 216 15.62 25.27 -11.51
N CYS A 217 16.90 25.54 -11.29
CA CYS A 217 17.91 25.40 -12.34
C CYS A 217 19.24 24.91 -11.76
N GLY A 218 19.46 23.61 -11.88
CA GLY A 218 20.67 22.94 -11.42
C GLY A 218 20.65 22.61 -9.92
N LEU A 219 21.12 21.41 -9.60
CA LEU A 219 21.22 20.84 -8.26
C LEU A 219 22.67 20.42 -7.98
N GLU A 220 23.07 20.45 -6.71
CA GLU A 220 24.21 19.69 -6.19
C GLU A 220 23.66 18.60 -5.26
N VAL A 221 24.08 17.35 -5.47
CA VAL A 221 23.48 16.18 -4.82
C VAL A 221 24.57 15.21 -4.36
N VAL A 222 24.48 14.75 -3.11
CA VAL A 222 25.23 13.59 -2.62
C VAL A 222 24.43 12.33 -2.92
N LEU A 223 24.99 11.43 -3.73
CA LEU A 223 24.39 10.14 -4.07
C LEU A 223 24.46 9.16 -2.88
N PRO A 224 23.69 8.05 -2.90
CA PRO A 224 23.71 7.06 -1.83
C PRO A 224 25.08 6.41 -1.61
N THR A 225 26.00 6.48 -2.58
CA THR A 225 27.41 6.05 -2.47
C THR A 225 28.29 7.05 -1.69
N GLY A 226 27.79 8.27 -1.46
CA GLY A 226 28.57 9.40 -0.95
C GLY A 226 29.34 10.15 -2.03
N GLU A 227 29.12 9.87 -3.32
CA GLU A 227 29.66 10.66 -4.43
C GLU A 227 28.89 11.98 -4.59
N LEU A 228 29.58 13.04 -5.01
CA LEU A 228 28.99 14.35 -5.24
C LEU A 228 28.78 14.56 -6.74
N ILE A 229 27.59 15.00 -7.13
CA ILE A 229 27.28 15.39 -8.51
C ILE A 229 26.67 16.79 -8.57
N ARG A 230 26.81 17.44 -9.73
CA ARG A 230 26.04 18.62 -10.11
C ARG A 230 25.23 18.31 -11.36
N THR A 231 23.98 18.75 -11.43
CA THR A 231 23.09 18.50 -12.57
C THR A 231 23.12 19.64 -13.59
N GLY A 232 22.55 19.37 -14.78
CA GLY A 232 22.44 20.34 -15.87
C GLY A 232 23.78 20.91 -16.30
N MET A 233 23.84 22.22 -16.54
CA MET A 233 25.09 22.92 -16.87
C MET A 233 26.12 22.91 -15.73
N GLY A 234 25.73 22.56 -14.50
CA GLY A 234 26.67 22.44 -13.37
C GLY A 234 27.63 21.27 -13.49
N ALA A 235 27.33 20.28 -14.34
CA ALA A 235 28.23 19.18 -14.65
C ALA A 235 29.42 19.62 -15.54
N LEU A 236 29.30 20.75 -16.24
CA LEU A 236 30.36 21.29 -17.09
C LEU A 236 31.27 22.22 -16.27
N PRO A 237 32.55 21.87 -16.01
CA PRO A 237 33.46 22.78 -15.33
C PRO A 237 33.63 24.10 -16.08
N ASP A 238 33.86 25.21 -15.37
CA ASP A 238 34.19 26.49 -15.97
C ASP A 238 35.71 26.70 -15.99
N PRO A 239 36.41 26.57 -17.14
CA PRO A 239 37.86 26.76 -17.19
C PRO A 239 38.28 28.22 -17.01
N THR A 240 37.33 29.17 -17.01
CA THR A 240 37.61 30.60 -16.84
C THR A 240 37.60 31.04 -15.38
N GLN A 241 37.09 30.21 -14.48
CA GLN A 241 37.11 30.48 -13.04
C GLN A 241 38.25 29.70 -12.38
N PRO A 242 39.07 30.35 -11.53
CA PRO A 242 40.18 29.68 -10.90
C PRO A 242 39.68 28.58 -9.97
N THR A 243 40.23 27.38 -10.11
CA THR A 243 40.10 26.36 -9.06
C THR A 243 40.81 26.87 -7.82
N VAL A 244 40.09 26.96 -6.70
CA VAL A 244 40.69 27.35 -5.43
C VAL A 244 41.53 26.17 -4.92
N GLU A 245 42.86 26.31 -4.94
CA GLU A 245 43.78 25.27 -4.49
C GLU A 245 43.49 24.90 -3.02
N GLY A 246 43.30 23.60 -2.75
CA GLY A 246 42.96 23.09 -1.42
C GLY A 246 41.47 23.20 -1.04
N ALA A 247 40.60 23.77 -1.89
CA ALA A 247 39.16 23.77 -1.66
C ALA A 247 38.54 22.40 -1.96
N SER A 248 37.52 22.05 -1.18
CA SER A 248 36.72 20.84 -1.41
C SER A 248 35.90 20.95 -2.71
N LEU A 249 35.48 19.82 -3.28
CA LEU A 249 34.75 19.80 -4.57
C LEU A 249 33.48 20.67 -4.54
N ASP A 250 32.78 20.71 -3.41
CA ASP A 250 31.53 21.45 -3.24
C ASP A 250 31.75 22.98 -3.16
N GLN A 251 32.97 23.42 -2.86
CA GLN A 251 33.38 24.83 -2.81
C GLN A 251 33.86 25.34 -4.17
N GLN A 252 34.07 24.47 -5.16
CA GLN A 252 34.47 24.89 -6.49
C GLN A 252 33.33 25.68 -7.15
N PRO A 253 33.63 26.77 -7.88
CA PRO A 253 32.60 27.53 -8.58
C PRO A 253 31.88 26.65 -9.61
N GLY A 254 30.59 26.93 -9.81
CA GLY A 254 29.83 26.31 -10.87
C GLY A 254 30.10 26.95 -12.23
N ASN A 255 29.62 26.29 -13.28
CA ASN A 255 29.54 26.93 -14.59
C ASN A 255 28.71 28.21 -14.52
N LYS A 256 29.12 29.27 -15.21
CA LYS A 256 28.32 30.50 -15.37
C LYS A 256 26.91 30.30 -15.92
N CYS A 257 26.65 29.17 -16.59
CA CYS A 257 25.33 28.79 -17.10
C CYS A 257 24.59 27.78 -16.21
N TRP A 258 25.12 27.41 -15.05
CA TRP A 258 24.53 26.40 -14.16
C TRP A 258 23.10 26.76 -13.75
N GLN A 259 22.89 27.99 -13.28
CA GLN A 259 21.57 28.51 -12.90
C GLN A 259 20.78 29.15 -14.06
N LEU A 260 21.30 29.09 -15.29
CA LEU A 260 20.65 29.71 -16.46
C LEU A 260 19.99 28.71 -17.40
N PHE A 261 20.47 27.46 -17.44
CA PHE A 261 19.94 26.44 -18.34
C PHE A 261 19.88 25.06 -17.64
N PRO A 262 18.67 24.53 -17.34
CA PRO A 262 18.54 23.37 -16.47
C PRO A 262 18.94 22.06 -17.14
N TYR A 263 18.80 21.95 -18.46
CA TYR A 263 18.90 20.65 -19.14
C TYR A 263 20.34 20.15 -19.30
N GLY A 264 21.30 21.06 -19.52
CA GLY A 264 22.67 20.68 -19.83
C GLY A 264 22.75 19.81 -21.10
N PHE A 265 23.33 18.62 -21.00
CA PHE A 265 23.47 17.67 -22.10
C PHE A 265 23.20 16.22 -21.64
N GLY A 266 22.51 15.43 -22.46
CA GLY A 266 22.16 14.03 -22.16
C GLY A 266 20.81 13.89 -21.42
N PRO A 267 20.60 12.80 -20.66
CA PRO A 267 19.40 12.62 -19.84
C PRO A 267 19.25 13.73 -18.80
N TYR A 268 18.05 14.30 -18.70
CA TYR A 268 17.72 15.30 -17.70
C TYR A 268 17.29 14.64 -16.39
N ASN A 269 18.20 14.63 -15.41
CA ASN A 269 18.07 13.80 -14.21
C ASN A 269 17.40 14.49 -13.03
N ASP A 270 17.26 15.83 -13.01
CA ASP A 270 16.83 16.58 -11.83
C ASP A 270 15.49 16.09 -11.28
N GLY A 271 14.57 15.67 -12.17
CA GLY A 271 13.28 15.07 -11.81
C GLY A 271 13.39 13.86 -10.88
N ILE A 272 14.43 13.04 -11.01
CA ILE A 272 14.60 11.83 -10.18
C ILE A 272 14.94 12.18 -8.74
N PHE A 273 15.37 13.40 -8.42
CA PHE A 273 15.67 13.84 -7.05
C PHE A 273 14.50 14.56 -6.38
N SER A 274 13.39 14.76 -7.09
CA SER A 274 12.17 15.35 -6.54
C SER A 274 11.23 14.27 -6.03
N GLN A 275 10.72 14.42 -4.81
CA GLN A 275 9.81 13.46 -4.16
C GLN A 275 10.33 12.01 -4.28
N SER A 276 11.61 11.80 -3.98
CA SER A 276 12.26 10.48 -4.10
C SER A 276 13.28 10.27 -2.99
N ASN A 277 13.97 9.14 -3.02
CA ASN A 277 15.06 8.80 -2.11
C ASN A 277 16.36 8.46 -2.85
N LEU A 278 16.63 9.14 -3.98
CA LEU A 278 17.76 8.85 -4.87
C LEU A 278 19.01 9.72 -4.62
N GLY A 279 18.93 10.72 -3.74
CA GLY A 279 20.08 11.55 -3.35
C GLY A 279 19.74 12.57 -2.27
N ILE A 280 20.76 13.21 -1.71
CA ILE A 280 20.64 14.28 -0.72
C ILE A 280 21.05 15.59 -1.39
N VAL A 281 20.09 16.49 -1.60
CA VAL A 281 20.34 17.79 -2.23
C VAL A 281 21.08 18.71 -1.25
N THR A 282 22.26 19.19 -1.65
CA THR A 282 23.12 20.09 -0.86
C THR A 282 23.09 21.52 -1.35
N LYS A 283 22.80 21.76 -2.63
CA LYS A 283 22.61 23.10 -3.21
C LYS A 283 21.55 23.05 -4.31
N MET A 284 20.84 24.15 -4.51
CA MET A 284 19.87 24.27 -5.60
C MET A 284 19.82 25.69 -6.12
N GLY A 285 19.83 25.82 -7.44
CA GLY A 285 19.48 27.06 -8.13
C GLY A 285 17.97 27.25 -8.21
N ILE A 286 17.49 28.48 -7.98
CA ILE A 286 16.09 28.85 -8.15
C ILE A 286 16.01 30.19 -8.89
N TRP A 287 15.14 30.27 -9.90
CA TRP A 287 14.86 31.53 -10.58
C TRP A 287 14.02 32.45 -9.70
N LEU A 288 14.33 33.74 -9.78
CA LEU A 288 13.64 34.82 -9.11
C LEU A 288 12.90 35.65 -10.15
N MET A 289 11.70 36.12 -9.83
CA MET A 289 10.93 36.92 -10.76
C MET A 289 11.47 38.35 -10.75
N PRO A 290 11.85 38.95 -11.88
CA PRO A 290 12.14 40.37 -11.92
C PRO A 290 10.93 41.20 -11.45
N ASN A 291 11.17 42.32 -10.78
CA ASN A 291 10.09 43.20 -10.35
C ASN A 291 9.21 43.55 -11.56
N PRO A 292 7.89 43.26 -11.51
CA PRO A 292 7.03 43.36 -12.68
C PRO A 292 6.72 44.82 -13.09
N GLY A 293 7.15 45.83 -12.31
CA GLY A 293 6.88 47.23 -12.61
C GLY A 293 5.43 47.67 -12.32
N GLY A 294 4.71 46.87 -11.54
CA GLY A 294 3.37 47.16 -11.04
C GLY A 294 2.62 45.91 -10.60
N TYR A 295 1.75 46.06 -9.59
CA TYR A 295 1.07 44.96 -8.93
C TYR A 295 -0.29 45.39 -8.36
N GLN A 296 -1.33 44.57 -8.54
CA GLN A 296 -2.65 44.71 -7.89
C GLN A 296 -3.18 43.34 -7.49
N PRO A 297 -3.29 43.01 -6.19
CA PRO A 297 -4.07 41.87 -5.75
C PRO A 297 -5.56 42.23 -5.71
N TYR A 298 -6.40 41.20 -5.84
CA TYR A 298 -7.85 41.35 -5.81
C TYR A 298 -8.54 40.13 -5.21
N LEU A 299 -9.76 40.34 -4.74
CA LEU A 299 -10.69 39.32 -4.27
C LEU A 299 -11.99 39.40 -5.08
N ILE A 300 -12.52 38.24 -5.46
CA ILE A 300 -13.87 38.09 -5.99
C ILE A 300 -14.65 37.15 -5.08
N THR A 301 -15.79 37.59 -4.56
CA THR A 301 -16.63 36.75 -3.68
C THR A 301 -17.85 36.23 -4.42
N PHE A 302 -18.23 34.98 -4.16
CA PHE A 302 -19.37 34.31 -4.77
C PHE A 302 -20.34 33.81 -3.71
N PRO A 303 -21.60 34.27 -3.70
CA PRO A 303 -22.49 34.07 -2.56
C PRO A 303 -23.05 32.64 -2.45
N LYS A 304 -23.16 31.89 -3.56
CA LYS A 304 -23.79 30.56 -3.55
C LYS A 304 -22.74 29.47 -3.66
N ASP A 305 -22.90 28.40 -2.89
CA ASP A 305 -22.03 27.22 -3.01
C ASP A 305 -22.10 26.59 -4.41
N SER A 306 -23.30 26.58 -4.99
CA SER A 306 -23.57 26.10 -6.36
C SER A 306 -22.92 26.91 -7.50
N ASP A 307 -22.20 28.00 -7.21
CA ASP A 307 -21.48 28.77 -8.23
C ASP A 307 -20.09 28.21 -8.57
N LEU A 308 -19.52 27.30 -7.76
CA LEU A 308 -18.23 26.64 -8.01
C LEU A 308 -18.00 26.21 -9.47
N PRO A 309 -18.93 25.48 -10.14
CA PRO A 309 -18.69 25.05 -11.51
C PRO A 309 -18.53 26.22 -12.49
N LYS A 310 -19.33 27.29 -12.33
CA LYS A 310 -19.25 28.48 -13.18
C LYS A 310 -17.96 29.24 -12.95
N ILE A 311 -17.54 29.36 -11.69
CA ILE A 311 -16.28 30.01 -11.30
C ILE A 311 -15.12 29.33 -12.03
N VAL A 312 -15.03 28.00 -11.95
CA VAL A 312 -13.95 27.22 -12.59
C VAL A 312 -14.00 27.32 -14.11
N ASP A 313 -15.19 27.26 -14.72
CA ASP A 313 -15.32 27.36 -16.19
C ASP A 313 -14.97 28.76 -16.72
N VAL A 314 -15.21 29.83 -15.96
CA VAL A 314 -14.74 31.19 -16.26
C VAL A 314 -13.22 31.29 -16.14
N ILE A 315 -12.64 30.67 -15.11
CA ILE A 315 -11.19 30.68 -14.88
C ILE A 315 -10.42 29.99 -16.01
N ARG A 316 -10.90 28.84 -16.50
CA ARG A 316 -10.20 28.03 -17.52
C ARG A 316 -9.64 28.86 -18.70
N PRO A 317 -10.44 29.60 -19.48
CA PRO A 317 -9.91 30.37 -20.59
C PRO A 317 -8.98 31.51 -20.13
N LEU A 318 -9.31 32.20 -19.03
CA LEU A 318 -8.50 33.30 -18.50
C LEU A 318 -7.11 32.84 -18.06
N ARG A 319 -7.03 31.66 -17.45
CA ARG A 319 -5.76 31.04 -17.03
C ARG A 319 -4.93 30.61 -18.23
N LEU A 320 -5.53 29.93 -19.21
CA LEU A 320 -4.85 29.46 -20.42
C LEU A 320 -4.37 30.61 -21.33
N GLN A 321 -5.08 31.73 -21.34
CA GLN A 321 -4.74 32.93 -22.10
C GLN A 321 -3.80 33.87 -21.33
N MET A 322 -3.39 33.49 -20.12
CA MET A 322 -2.53 34.29 -19.23
C MET A 322 -3.12 35.64 -18.85
N VAL A 323 -4.45 35.80 -18.90
CA VAL A 323 -5.15 36.96 -18.30
C VAL A 323 -4.99 36.90 -16.79
N ILE A 324 -5.17 35.71 -16.22
CA ILE A 324 -4.74 35.42 -14.85
C ILE A 324 -3.31 34.88 -14.92
N GLN A 325 -2.36 35.73 -14.50
CA GLN A 325 -0.93 35.52 -14.72
C GLN A 325 -0.30 34.58 -13.68
N ASN A 326 -0.72 34.71 -12.42
CA ASN A 326 -0.16 33.95 -11.31
C ASN A 326 -0.86 32.60 -11.11
N VAL A 327 -0.54 31.92 -10.00
CA VAL A 327 -1.32 30.78 -9.47
C VAL A 327 -2.41 31.33 -8.53
N PRO A 328 -3.65 31.58 -9.00
CA PRO A 328 -4.72 32.05 -8.14
C PRO A 328 -5.29 30.90 -7.30
N SER A 329 -6.14 31.23 -6.33
CA SER A 329 -6.82 30.24 -5.50
C SER A 329 -8.31 30.50 -5.33
N ILE A 330 -9.11 29.42 -5.32
CA ILE A 330 -10.52 29.42 -4.92
C ILE A 330 -10.58 28.81 -3.52
N ARG A 331 -10.97 29.61 -2.53
CA ARG A 331 -10.97 29.21 -1.11
C ARG A 331 -12.40 29.04 -0.61
N HIS A 332 -12.63 27.95 0.12
CA HIS A 332 -13.89 27.72 0.82
C HIS A 332 -14.03 28.69 2.00
N ILE A 333 -15.26 29.13 2.31
CA ILE A 333 -15.53 30.09 3.39
C ILE A 333 -14.85 29.73 4.72
N LEU A 334 -14.83 28.45 5.10
CA LEU A 334 -14.24 28.03 6.37
C LEU A 334 -12.71 28.17 6.44
N LEU A 335 -12.02 28.15 5.29
CA LEU A 335 -10.58 28.37 5.28
C LEU A 335 -10.27 29.83 5.65
N ASP A 336 -11.02 30.79 5.10
CA ASP A 336 -10.86 32.21 5.44
C ASP A 336 -11.38 32.50 6.85
N ALA A 337 -12.49 31.89 7.24
CA ALA A 337 -13.05 32.03 8.60
C ALA A 337 -12.08 31.51 9.66
N GLY A 338 -11.38 30.40 9.40
CA GLY A 338 -10.37 29.82 10.28
C GLY A 338 -9.15 30.72 10.49
N VAL A 339 -8.74 31.48 9.47
CA VAL A 339 -7.68 32.50 9.63
C VAL A 339 -8.16 33.64 10.53
N MET A 340 -9.45 33.98 10.48
CA MET A 340 -10.03 35.11 11.20
C MET A 340 -10.52 34.76 12.61
N GLY A 341 -10.67 33.47 12.95
CA GLY A 341 -11.11 33.01 14.26
C GLY A 341 -11.31 31.50 14.36
N THR A 342 -11.47 31.02 15.58
CA THR A 342 -11.68 29.59 15.87
C THR A 342 -13.14 29.19 15.64
N LYS A 343 -13.43 27.89 15.49
CA LYS A 343 -14.80 27.39 15.36
C LYS A 343 -15.72 27.93 16.46
N LYS A 344 -15.25 27.82 17.70
CA LYS A 344 -15.95 28.28 18.91
C LYS A 344 -16.28 29.77 18.92
N SER A 345 -15.50 30.61 18.23
CA SER A 345 -15.77 32.05 18.10
C SER A 345 -16.95 32.37 17.17
N TYR A 346 -17.36 31.41 16.35
CA TYR A 346 -18.56 31.48 15.50
C TYR A 346 -19.70 30.66 16.12
N TYR A 347 -19.44 29.39 16.42
CA TYR A 347 -20.41 28.43 16.97
C TYR A 347 -19.71 27.45 17.93
N ASP A 348 -20.21 27.33 19.15
CA ASP A 348 -19.72 26.37 20.16
C ASP A 348 -20.49 25.04 20.03
N VAL A 349 -20.19 24.28 18.97
CA VAL A 349 -20.84 23.00 18.65
C VAL A 349 -19.81 21.93 18.28
N ASP A 350 -20.04 20.70 18.73
CA ASP A 350 -19.18 19.53 18.48
C ASP A 350 -19.67 18.68 17.30
N ARG A 351 -20.12 19.35 16.25
CA ARG A 351 -20.56 18.74 14.98
C ARG A 351 -20.11 19.59 13.81
N PRO A 352 -20.09 19.06 12.58
CA PRO A 352 -19.91 19.90 11.41
C PRO A 352 -20.96 21.01 11.34
N LEU A 353 -20.54 22.18 10.83
CA LEU A 353 -21.44 23.31 10.59
C LEU A 353 -22.36 23.01 9.42
N ASN A 354 -23.62 23.45 9.54
CA ASN A 354 -24.62 23.28 8.48
C ASN A 354 -24.60 24.46 7.50
N GLU A 355 -25.34 24.34 6.39
CA GLU A 355 -25.37 25.35 5.33
C GLU A 355 -25.80 26.75 5.80
N GLU A 356 -26.77 26.85 6.72
CA GLU A 356 -27.23 28.13 7.25
C GLU A 356 -26.16 28.82 8.12
N GLU A 357 -25.41 28.04 8.89
CA GLU A 357 -24.30 28.51 9.72
C GLU A 357 -23.14 29.02 8.83
N LEU A 358 -22.83 28.30 7.75
CA LEU A 358 -21.83 28.70 6.76
C LEU A 358 -22.22 30.00 6.02
N ASP A 359 -23.49 30.14 5.62
CA ASP A 359 -24.01 31.37 5.02
C ASP A 359 -23.98 32.56 5.99
N ALA A 360 -24.26 32.32 7.28
CA ALA A 360 -24.16 33.32 8.32
C ALA A 360 -22.71 33.78 8.56
N ILE A 361 -21.75 32.87 8.52
CA ILE A 361 -20.31 33.19 8.59
C ILE A 361 -19.89 34.03 7.38
N ALA A 362 -20.26 33.61 6.16
CA ALA A 362 -19.98 34.36 4.94
C ALA A 362 -20.52 35.79 5.03
N LYS A 363 -21.76 35.96 5.49
CA LYS A 363 -22.37 37.28 5.70
C LYS A 363 -21.65 38.10 6.78
N LYS A 364 -21.28 37.48 7.92
CA LYS A 364 -20.58 38.15 9.03
C LYS A 364 -19.21 38.69 8.58
N LEU A 365 -18.51 37.94 7.74
CA LEU A 365 -17.17 38.30 7.24
C LEU A 365 -17.22 39.14 5.95
N ASN A 366 -18.42 39.43 5.42
CA ASN A 366 -18.62 40.05 4.11
C ASN A 366 -17.87 39.31 2.97
N LEU A 367 -17.87 37.99 3.06
CA LEU A 367 -17.29 37.07 2.09
C LEU A 367 -18.38 36.28 1.36
N GLY A 368 -17.97 35.53 0.33
CA GLY A 368 -18.82 34.54 -0.34
C GLY A 368 -18.73 33.17 0.31
N ARG A 369 -19.53 32.23 -0.19
CA ARG A 369 -19.32 30.80 0.06
C ARG A 369 -18.04 30.28 -0.57
N TRP A 370 -17.68 30.88 -1.71
CA TRP A 370 -16.40 30.73 -2.38
C TRP A 370 -15.74 32.09 -2.59
N ASN A 371 -14.44 32.16 -2.36
CA ASN A 371 -13.64 33.38 -2.46
C ASN A 371 -12.46 33.15 -3.40
N PHE A 372 -12.36 33.93 -4.47
CA PHE A 372 -11.29 33.82 -5.45
C PHE A 372 -10.26 34.93 -5.24
N TYR A 373 -9.01 34.52 -5.02
CA TYR A 373 -7.88 35.42 -4.82
C TYR A 373 -6.92 35.32 -6.00
N GLY A 374 -6.54 36.47 -6.55
CA GLY A 374 -5.59 36.57 -7.64
C GLY A 374 -4.87 37.90 -7.65
N ALA A 375 -3.95 38.08 -8.59
CA ALA A 375 -3.24 39.34 -8.77
C ALA A 375 -2.91 39.62 -10.24
N LEU A 376 -2.70 40.90 -10.54
CA LEU A 376 -2.25 41.40 -11.83
C LEU A 376 -0.87 42.04 -11.69
N TYR A 377 0.00 41.74 -12.64
CA TYR A 377 1.42 42.08 -12.65
C TYR A 377 1.74 42.82 -13.94
N GLY A 378 2.49 43.90 -13.83
CA GLY A 378 2.92 44.71 -14.97
C GLY A 378 2.58 46.20 -14.84
N PRO A 379 2.97 46.99 -15.85
CA PRO A 379 2.62 48.40 -15.93
C PRO A 379 1.11 48.62 -15.86
N LYS A 380 0.69 49.76 -15.29
CA LYS A 380 -0.72 50.10 -15.10
C LYS A 380 -1.60 49.88 -16.35
N PRO A 381 -1.23 50.27 -17.58
CA PRO A 381 -2.07 50.03 -18.76
C PRO A 381 -2.39 48.56 -19.01
N VAL A 382 -1.43 47.66 -18.75
CA VAL A 382 -1.64 46.20 -18.88
C VAL A 382 -2.60 45.73 -17.79
N ARG A 383 -2.33 46.10 -16.54
CA ARG A 383 -3.19 45.71 -15.40
C ARG A 383 -4.62 46.21 -15.56
N ASP A 384 -4.84 47.44 -16.02
CA ASP A 384 -6.17 48.00 -16.22
C ASP A 384 -6.97 47.21 -17.26
N VAL A 385 -6.34 46.82 -18.38
CA VAL A 385 -6.99 46.01 -19.42
C VAL A 385 -7.30 44.60 -18.91
N LEU A 386 -6.33 43.94 -18.26
CA LEU A 386 -6.54 42.61 -17.70
C LEU A 386 -7.61 42.61 -16.61
N TRP A 387 -7.64 43.65 -15.77
CA TRP A 387 -8.65 43.81 -14.74
C TRP A 387 -10.05 43.94 -15.33
N GLN A 388 -10.22 44.76 -16.37
CA GLN A 388 -11.51 44.88 -17.06
C GLN A 388 -11.99 43.52 -17.60
N VAL A 389 -11.08 42.74 -18.22
CA VAL A 389 -11.43 41.40 -18.72
C VAL A 389 -11.83 40.45 -17.59
N VAL A 390 -11.13 40.48 -16.45
CA VAL A 390 -11.47 39.70 -15.25
C VAL A 390 -12.85 40.11 -14.72
N GLN A 391 -13.11 41.42 -14.60
CA GLN A 391 -14.40 41.93 -14.13
C GLN A 391 -15.55 41.56 -15.06
N ASP A 392 -15.38 41.71 -16.37
CA ASP A 392 -16.38 41.37 -17.36
C ASP A 392 -16.71 39.88 -17.35
N ALA A 393 -15.68 39.02 -17.24
CA ALA A 393 -15.84 37.57 -17.25
C ALA A 393 -16.53 37.05 -15.98
N PHE A 394 -16.05 37.43 -14.80
CA PHE A 394 -16.64 37.00 -13.53
C PHE A 394 -17.95 37.73 -13.20
N GLY A 395 -18.18 38.92 -13.76
CA GLY A 395 -19.42 39.68 -13.62
C GLY A 395 -20.63 38.99 -14.25
N THR A 396 -20.41 37.95 -15.06
CA THR A 396 -21.48 37.08 -15.56
C THR A 396 -22.08 36.17 -14.49
N ILE A 397 -21.42 35.99 -13.34
CA ILE A 397 -21.89 35.18 -12.21
C ILE A 397 -22.73 36.07 -11.28
N GLU A 398 -23.99 35.69 -11.09
CA GLU A 398 -24.95 36.46 -10.29
C GLU A 398 -24.46 36.65 -8.85
N GLY A 399 -24.36 37.91 -8.42
CA GLY A 399 -23.98 38.26 -7.05
C GLY A 399 -22.47 38.28 -6.80
N ALA A 400 -21.63 38.08 -7.83
CA ALA A 400 -20.19 38.28 -7.72
C ALA A 400 -19.86 39.73 -7.30
N LYS A 401 -18.94 39.88 -6.34
CA LYS A 401 -18.44 41.20 -5.88
C LYS A 401 -16.93 41.25 -5.96
N PHE A 402 -16.39 42.40 -6.32
CA PHE A 402 -14.98 42.62 -6.55
C PHE A 402 -14.43 43.57 -5.47
N PHE A 403 -13.28 43.21 -4.91
CA PHE A 403 -12.61 44.01 -3.89
C PHE A 403 -11.12 44.10 -4.19
N LEU A 404 -10.60 45.30 -4.07
CA LEU A 404 -9.18 45.58 -3.92
C LEU A 404 -8.86 45.71 -2.41
N PRO A 405 -7.60 45.53 -1.98
CA PRO A 405 -7.24 45.70 -0.57
C PRO A 405 -7.70 47.04 0.00
N GLU A 406 -7.55 48.13 -0.77
CA GLU A 406 -7.98 49.48 -0.41
C GLU A 406 -9.49 49.65 -0.19
N ASP A 407 -10.33 48.73 -0.70
CA ASP A 407 -11.78 48.76 -0.48
C ASP A 407 -12.19 48.21 0.90
N ILE A 408 -11.30 47.46 1.57
CA ILE A 408 -11.56 46.80 2.84
C ILE A 408 -10.68 47.44 3.92
N LYS A 409 -11.28 48.13 4.90
CA LYS A 409 -10.52 48.86 5.92
C LYS A 409 -9.91 47.94 6.98
N GLU A 410 -10.64 46.90 7.37
CA GLU A 410 -10.20 45.93 8.36
C GLU A 410 -9.23 44.92 7.75
N LYS A 411 -8.17 44.57 8.48
CA LYS A 411 -7.25 43.51 8.06
C LYS A 411 -8.03 42.20 7.90
N CYS A 412 -7.85 41.55 6.76
CA CYS A 412 -8.53 40.31 6.38
C CYS A 412 -7.59 39.43 5.53
N VAL A 413 -8.07 38.27 5.09
CA VAL A 413 -7.27 37.35 4.28
C VAL A 413 -6.76 37.98 2.98
N LEU A 414 -7.50 38.91 2.34
CA LEU A 414 -7.01 39.62 1.15
C LEU A 414 -5.72 40.41 1.44
N HIS A 415 -5.61 41.03 2.62
CA HIS A 415 -4.41 41.77 3.02
C HIS A 415 -3.20 40.87 3.26
N VAL A 416 -3.44 39.66 3.79
CA VAL A 416 -2.40 38.64 3.97
C VAL A 416 -1.96 38.12 2.61
N ARG A 417 -2.91 37.69 1.77
CA ARG A 417 -2.59 37.17 0.44
C ARG A 417 -2.00 38.22 -0.48
N ALA A 418 -2.33 39.50 -0.30
CA ALA A 418 -1.67 40.60 -0.99
C ALA A 418 -0.16 40.65 -0.72
N GLN A 419 0.33 40.11 0.40
CA GLN A 419 1.77 39.94 0.67
C GLN A 419 2.29 38.67 -0.03
N THR A 420 1.62 37.53 0.17
CA THR A 420 2.01 36.24 -0.42
C THR A 420 2.10 36.30 -1.96
N LEU A 421 1.13 36.95 -2.61
CA LEU A 421 1.03 37.10 -4.07
C LEU A 421 2.13 37.99 -4.68
N GLN A 422 2.92 38.70 -3.88
CA GLN A 422 4.09 39.46 -4.32
C GLN A 422 5.40 38.95 -3.69
N GLY A 423 5.41 37.70 -3.20
CA GLY A 423 6.63 37.10 -2.66
C GLY A 423 7.00 37.56 -1.26
N ILE A 424 6.09 38.18 -0.51
CA ILE A 424 6.35 38.57 0.89
C ILE A 424 5.88 37.43 1.80
N PRO A 425 6.80 36.73 2.49
CA PRO A 425 6.45 35.59 3.33
C PRO A 425 5.68 36.00 4.59
N THR A 426 4.72 35.17 5.01
CA THR A 426 3.88 35.38 6.19
C THR A 426 3.72 34.11 7.02
N ILE A 427 3.13 34.21 8.22
CA ILE A 427 2.64 33.06 9.01
C ILE A 427 1.19 33.20 9.45
N ASP A 428 0.50 34.28 9.05
CA ASP A 428 -0.89 34.56 9.48
C ASP A 428 -1.84 33.40 9.14
N GLU A 429 -1.62 32.70 8.03
CA GLU A 429 -2.45 31.55 7.66
C GLU A 429 -2.19 30.30 8.50
N LEU A 430 -1.30 30.30 9.49
CA LEU A 430 -1.23 29.17 10.42
C LEU A 430 -2.49 29.10 11.29
N SER A 431 -3.18 30.23 11.50
CA SER A 431 -4.32 30.34 12.41
C SER A 431 -5.53 29.48 12.06
N TRP A 432 -5.71 29.04 10.80
CA TRP A 432 -6.82 28.12 10.48
C TRP A 432 -6.65 26.74 11.10
N VAL A 433 -5.42 26.35 11.48
CA VAL A 433 -5.20 25.10 12.21
C VAL A 433 -5.84 25.18 13.60
N ASP A 434 -5.90 26.36 14.21
CA ASP A 434 -6.56 26.61 15.50
C ASP A 434 -8.11 26.63 15.39
N TRP A 435 -8.68 26.16 14.26
CA TRP A 435 -10.12 25.95 14.12
C TRP A 435 -10.67 25.07 15.26
N LEU A 436 -9.90 24.06 15.66
CA LEU A 436 -10.14 23.21 16.82
C LEU A 436 -9.04 23.41 17.88
N PRO A 437 -9.35 23.13 19.18
CA PRO A 437 -8.32 23.02 20.21
C PRO A 437 -7.27 21.97 19.83
N ASN A 438 -6.00 22.22 20.18
CA ASN A 438 -4.86 21.37 19.83
C ASN A 438 -4.84 20.97 18.34
N GLY A 439 -5.28 21.88 17.48
CA GLY A 439 -5.48 21.61 16.07
C GLY A 439 -4.23 21.01 15.42
N ALA A 440 -4.43 19.90 14.73
CA ALA A 440 -3.52 19.35 13.75
C ALA A 440 -4.24 19.28 12.42
N HIS A 441 -3.48 19.46 11.34
CA HIS A 441 -4.01 19.29 9.99
C HIS A 441 -3.35 18.12 9.26
N LEU A 442 -4.15 17.47 8.42
CA LEU A 442 -3.72 16.46 7.48
C LEU A 442 -4.24 16.82 6.09
N PHE A 443 -3.37 16.87 5.10
CA PHE A 443 -3.76 17.26 3.74
C PHE A 443 -4.14 16.05 2.90
N PHE A 444 -5.28 16.15 2.23
CA PHE A 444 -5.66 15.29 1.11
C PHE A 444 -5.67 16.14 -0.18
N SER A 445 -4.84 15.76 -1.16
CA SER A 445 -4.43 16.67 -2.23
C SER A 445 -4.58 16.09 -3.65
N PRO A 446 -5.80 15.67 -4.07
CA PRO A 446 -6.02 15.17 -5.43
C PRO A 446 -5.90 16.27 -6.48
N ILE A 447 -5.51 15.88 -7.68
CA ILE A 447 -5.51 16.75 -8.86
C ILE A 447 -6.88 16.71 -9.54
N SER A 448 -7.38 17.88 -9.94
CA SER A 448 -8.60 18.04 -10.74
C SER A 448 -8.30 18.81 -12.03
N LYS A 449 -9.15 18.63 -13.05
CA LYS A 449 -9.14 19.46 -14.25
C LYS A 449 -9.64 20.86 -13.92
N ILE A 450 -9.22 21.86 -14.71
CA ILE A 450 -9.89 23.18 -14.71
C ILE A 450 -11.22 23.06 -15.47
N SER A 451 -12.19 22.39 -14.85
CA SER A 451 -13.52 22.13 -15.41
C SER A 451 -14.54 22.18 -14.30
N GLY A 452 -15.63 22.94 -14.48
CA GLY A 452 -16.66 23.07 -13.46
C GLY A 452 -17.24 21.72 -13.02
N GLU A 453 -17.50 20.83 -13.99
CA GLU A 453 -18.01 19.49 -13.72
C GLU A 453 -17.06 18.65 -12.84
N ASP A 454 -15.76 18.69 -13.11
CA ASP A 454 -14.77 17.85 -12.42
C ASP A 454 -14.55 18.37 -10.98
N ALA A 455 -14.41 19.69 -10.84
CA ALA A 455 -14.27 20.36 -9.56
C ALA A 455 -15.50 20.12 -8.67
N SER A 456 -16.73 20.24 -9.21
CA SER A 456 -17.95 20.00 -8.45
C SER A 456 -18.11 18.54 -8.02
N LYS A 457 -17.76 17.57 -8.87
CA LYS A 457 -17.81 16.16 -8.48
C LYS A 457 -16.82 15.85 -7.38
N GLN A 458 -15.58 16.31 -7.53
CA GLN A 458 -14.54 16.07 -6.54
C GLN A 458 -14.88 16.76 -5.21
N TYR A 459 -15.35 18.02 -5.24
CA TYR A 459 -15.82 18.75 -4.06
C TYR A 459 -17.00 18.07 -3.37
N ALA A 460 -18.07 17.72 -4.10
CA ALA A 460 -19.25 17.11 -3.49
C ALA A 460 -18.91 15.78 -2.80
N LEU A 461 -18.00 15.00 -3.39
CA LEU A 461 -17.53 13.74 -2.84
C LEU A 461 -16.71 13.96 -1.56
N THR A 462 -15.69 14.82 -1.62
CA THR A 462 -14.81 15.09 -0.49
C THR A 462 -15.58 15.74 0.66
N GLN A 463 -16.46 16.70 0.36
CA GLN A 463 -17.33 17.35 1.34
C GLN A 463 -18.22 16.34 2.04
N LYS A 464 -18.98 15.54 1.29
CA LYS A 464 -19.88 14.54 1.86
C LYS A 464 -19.16 13.59 2.82
N MET A 465 -18.05 13.00 2.37
CA MET A 465 -17.29 12.04 3.20
C MET A 465 -16.69 12.70 4.44
N THR A 466 -16.23 13.96 4.32
CA THR A 466 -15.69 14.73 5.45
C THR A 466 -16.76 14.99 6.51
N LEU A 467 -17.96 15.40 6.07
CA LEU A 467 -19.11 15.64 6.94
C LEU A 467 -19.61 14.35 7.60
N GLU A 468 -19.72 13.25 6.84
CA GLU A 468 -20.11 11.93 7.35
C GLU A 468 -19.10 11.38 8.37
N ALA A 469 -17.82 11.70 8.19
CA ALA A 469 -16.77 11.39 9.14
C ALA A 469 -16.76 12.33 10.35
N GLY A 470 -17.64 13.33 10.43
CA GLY A 470 -17.81 14.21 11.59
C GLY A 470 -16.87 15.42 11.64
N PHE A 471 -16.26 15.82 10.52
CA PHE A 471 -15.38 16.98 10.42
C PHE A 471 -16.00 18.10 9.57
N ASP A 472 -15.58 19.34 9.80
CA ASP A 472 -15.89 20.45 8.90
C ASP A 472 -15.10 20.33 7.60
N PHE A 473 -15.75 20.59 6.46
CA PHE A 473 -15.03 20.67 5.20
C PHE A 473 -14.28 22.01 5.08
N ILE A 474 -12.96 21.94 4.98
CA ILE A 474 -12.08 23.08 4.70
C ILE A 474 -11.23 22.72 3.49
N GLY A 475 -11.12 23.63 2.53
CA GLY A 475 -10.29 23.37 1.36
C GLY A 475 -10.08 24.57 0.45
N THR A 476 -9.17 24.36 -0.49
CA THR A 476 -8.81 25.32 -1.52
C THR A 476 -8.53 24.60 -2.83
N PHE A 477 -8.77 25.27 -3.96
CA PHE A 477 -8.21 24.90 -5.25
C PHE A 477 -7.10 25.88 -5.60
N THR A 478 -5.87 25.41 -5.80
CA THR A 478 -4.80 26.21 -6.38
C THR A 478 -4.70 25.90 -7.87
N ILE A 479 -4.72 26.94 -8.71
CA ILE A 479 -4.99 26.78 -10.14
C ILE A 479 -3.70 26.94 -10.95
N GLY A 480 -3.14 25.80 -11.36
CA GLY A 480 -2.05 25.78 -12.33
C GLY A 480 -2.52 26.11 -13.74
N MET A 481 -1.71 25.79 -14.75
CA MET A 481 -2.03 26.15 -16.14
C MET A 481 -3.19 25.32 -16.71
N ARG A 482 -3.25 24.03 -16.38
CA ARG A 482 -4.18 23.05 -16.99
C ARG A 482 -4.84 22.10 -15.98
N GLU A 483 -4.51 22.28 -14.71
CA GLU A 483 -4.98 21.48 -13.60
C GLU A 483 -5.24 22.39 -12.40
N MET A 484 -5.89 21.83 -11.38
CA MET A 484 -5.98 22.43 -10.07
C MET A 484 -5.54 21.40 -9.04
N HIS A 485 -4.73 21.82 -8.06
CA HIS A 485 -4.54 21.03 -6.86
C HIS A 485 -5.71 21.34 -5.92
N HIS A 486 -6.54 20.34 -5.66
CA HIS A 486 -7.58 20.45 -4.66
C HIS A 486 -7.02 20.03 -3.31
N ILE A 487 -6.74 21.00 -2.45
CA ILE A 487 -6.19 20.75 -1.12
C ILE A 487 -7.34 20.75 -0.13
N VAL A 488 -7.72 19.56 0.34
CA VAL A 488 -8.64 19.37 1.47
C VAL A 488 -7.81 19.42 2.75
N CYS A 489 -8.16 20.38 3.62
CA CYS A 489 -7.47 20.68 4.87
C CYS A 489 -8.23 20.03 6.03
N LEU A 490 -7.96 18.75 6.31
CA LEU A 490 -8.63 18.06 7.40
C LEU A 490 -8.03 18.50 8.74
N VAL A 491 -8.80 19.22 9.56
CA VAL A 491 -8.40 19.63 10.92
C VAL A 491 -9.02 18.68 11.95
N PHE A 492 -8.21 18.22 12.89
CA PHE A 492 -8.61 17.36 14.00
C PHE A 492 -7.90 17.77 15.29
N ASP A 493 -8.46 17.43 16.46
CA ASP A 493 -7.76 17.54 17.74
C ASP A 493 -6.77 16.37 17.89
N ARG A 494 -5.47 16.66 17.96
CA ARG A 494 -4.42 15.64 18.02
C ARG A 494 -4.33 14.88 19.35
N GLU A 495 -4.97 15.40 20.39
CA GLU A 495 -5.07 14.75 21.70
C GLU A 495 -6.36 13.90 21.80
N ASP A 496 -7.22 13.92 20.78
CA ASP A 496 -8.42 13.06 20.66
C ASP A 496 -8.11 11.82 19.80
N GLU A 497 -8.04 10.65 20.44
CA GLU A 497 -7.77 9.37 19.77
C GLU A 497 -8.84 8.96 18.75
N ASP A 498 -10.11 9.26 19.02
CA ASP A 498 -11.20 8.94 18.09
C ASP A 498 -11.11 9.80 16.82
N GLN A 499 -10.85 11.10 16.99
CA GLN A 499 -10.65 12.00 15.86
C GLN A 499 -9.45 11.60 15.01
N LYS A 500 -8.31 11.21 15.61
CA LYS A 500 -7.15 10.69 14.87
C LYS A 500 -7.50 9.46 14.05
N LEU A 501 -8.20 8.50 14.64
CA LEU A 501 -8.63 7.26 13.96
C LEU A 501 -9.59 7.57 12.80
N ARG A 502 -10.60 8.42 13.01
CA ARG A 502 -11.54 8.85 11.97
C ARG A 502 -10.85 9.64 10.86
N ALA A 503 -9.94 10.55 11.20
CA ALA A 503 -9.20 11.36 10.24
C ALA A 503 -8.33 10.49 9.33
N HIS A 504 -7.57 9.57 9.92
CA HIS A 504 -6.75 8.62 9.16
C HIS A 504 -7.63 7.70 8.29
N LYS A 505 -8.73 7.16 8.83
CA LYS A 505 -9.67 6.32 8.07
C LYS A 505 -10.26 7.09 6.88
N LEU A 506 -10.74 8.31 7.11
CA LEU A 506 -11.34 9.16 6.09
C LEU A 506 -10.38 9.37 4.91
N ILE A 507 -9.13 9.75 5.17
CA ILE A 507 -8.20 10.01 4.06
C ILE A 507 -7.85 8.73 3.31
N ARG A 508 -7.72 7.58 3.98
CA ARG A 508 -7.52 6.30 3.28
C ARG A 508 -8.68 5.97 2.34
N GLU A 509 -9.92 6.24 2.75
CA GLU A 509 -11.10 6.03 1.92
C GLU A 509 -11.16 7.04 0.78
N LEU A 510 -10.86 8.32 1.05
CA LEU A 510 -10.80 9.37 0.02
C LEU A 510 -9.78 9.06 -1.08
N VAL A 511 -8.59 8.55 -0.74
CA VAL A 511 -7.56 8.12 -1.70
C VAL A 511 -8.13 7.04 -2.63
N GLN A 512 -8.77 6.00 -2.07
CA GLN A 512 -9.31 4.91 -2.89
C GLN A 512 -10.44 5.40 -3.80
N VAL A 513 -11.39 6.14 -3.23
CA VAL A 513 -12.56 6.61 -3.97
C VAL A 513 -12.16 7.62 -5.06
N CYS A 514 -11.19 8.49 -4.80
CA CYS A 514 -10.68 9.41 -5.82
C CYS A 514 -9.94 8.69 -6.93
N ALA A 515 -9.12 7.68 -6.61
CA ALA A 515 -8.47 6.84 -7.59
C ALA A 515 -9.47 6.08 -8.48
N ASP A 516 -10.56 5.56 -7.91
CA ASP A 516 -11.65 4.90 -8.64
C ASP A 516 -12.37 5.85 -9.63
N ASN A 517 -12.28 7.17 -9.39
CA ASN A 517 -12.78 8.21 -10.29
C ASN A 517 -11.70 8.83 -11.19
N GLY A 518 -10.47 8.32 -11.15
CA GLY A 518 -9.35 8.77 -11.99
C GLY A 518 -8.63 10.03 -11.48
N TRP A 519 -8.80 10.39 -10.21
CA TRP A 519 -8.06 11.49 -9.58
C TRP A 519 -6.97 10.92 -8.67
N GLY A 520 -5.72 11.34 -8.89
CA GLY A 520 -4.57 10.96 -8.06
C GLY A 520 -4.02 12.15 -7.28
N GLU A 521 -3.39 11.88 -6.14
CA GLU A 521 -2.79 12.88 -5.27
C GLU A 521 -1.37 13.23 -5.73
N TYR A 522 -1.01 14.51 -5.62
CA TYR A 522 0.34 14.97 -5.97
C TYR A 522 1.35 14.85 -4.82
N ARG A 523 0.87 14.83 -3.58
CA ARG A 523 1.67 14.74 -2.35
C ARG A 523 0.84 14.26 -1.18
N THR A 524 1.48 13.58 -0.21
CA THR A 524 0.79 12.99 0.93
C THR A 524 1.67 12.78 2.16
N HIS A 525 1.02 12.47 3.26
CA HIS A 525 1.63 12.13 4.54
C HIS A 525 2.43 10.83 4.47
N ILE A 526 3.52 10.73 5.26
CA ILE A 526 4.36 9.51 5.32
C ILE A 526 3.58 8.22 5.62
N ALA A 527 2.43 8.32 6.30
CA ALA A 527 1.54 7.19 6.58
C ALA A 527 0.79 6.65 5.34
N LEU A 528 0.63 7.47 4.31
CA LEU A 528 -0.22 7.22 3.14
C LEU A 528 0.58 7.03 1.85
N MET A 529 1.90 7.24 1.89
CA MET A 529 2.80 7.15 0.74
C MET A 529 2.70 5.81 -0.01
N ASP A 530 2.61 4.68 0.71
CA ASP A 530 2.46 3.36 0.08
C ASP A 530 1.12 3.26 -0.68
N GLN A 531 0.01 3.61 -0.02
CA GLN A 531 -1.33 3.50 -0.60
C GLN A 531 -1.48 4.38 -1.84
N ILE A 532 -0.99 5.61 -1.79
CA ILE A 532 -1.07 6.51 -2.95
C ILE A 532 -0.17 6.03 -4.07
N ALA A 533 1.03 5.52 -3.78
CA ALA A 533 1.89 4.99 -4.83
C ALA A 533 1.24 3.79 -5.57
N GLU A 534 0.41 2.99 -4.88
CA GLU A 534 -0.34 1.89 -5.47
C GLU A 534 -1.48 2.35 -6.40
N THR A 535 -2.04 3.55 -6.22
CA THR A 535 -3.08 4.08 -7.12
C THR A 535 -2.50 4.40 -8.50
N TYR A 536 -1.20 4.69 -8.60
CA TYR A 536 -0.47 4.85 -9.87
C TYR A 536 -0.08 3.49 -10.50
N GLY A 537 -0.98 2.50 -10.42
CA GLY A 537 -0.74 1.10 -10.72
C GLY A 537 -0.92 0.67 -12.19
N TRP A 538 -0.96 1.59 -13.14
CA TRP A 538 -1.12 1.26 -14.56
C TRP A 538 -0.08 0.23 -15.05
N ASN A 539 -0.54 -0.71 -15.89
CA ASN A 539 0.28 -1.80 -16.44
C ASN A 539 1.03 -2.60 -15.36
N ASP A 540 0.29 -3.04 -14.33
CA ASP A 540 0.83 -3.83 -13.21
C ASP A 540 1.98 -3.09 -12.50
N ASN A 541 1.71 -1.86 -12.04
CA ASN A 541 2.66 -1.02 -11.31
C ASN A 541 3.98 -0.77 -12.08
N ALA A 542 3.90 -0.60 -13.41
CA ALA A 542 5.11 -0.46 -14.24
C ALA A 542 6.00 0.72 -13.84
N GLN A 543 5.38 1.85 -13.44
CA GLN A 543 6.11 3.03 -12.97
C GLN A 543 6.89 2.75 -11.68
N MET A 544 6.24 2.13 -10.68
CA MET A 544 6.90 1.76 -9.42
C MET A 544 8.06 0.79 -9.68
N LYS A 545 7.86 -0.22 -10.52
CA LYS A 545 8.92 -1.18 -10.89
C LYS A 545 10.12 -0.52 -11.56
N LEU A 546 9.91 0.55 -12.34
CA LEU A 546 11.01 1.33 -12.91
C LEU A 546 11.74 2.12 -11.81
N ASN A 547 11.00 2.80 -10.93
CA ASN A 547 11.59 3.54 -9.81
C ASN A 547 12.40 2.62 -8.89
N GLU A 548 11.88 1.45 -8.53
CA GLU A 548 12.59 0.44 -7.73
C GLU A 548 13.87 -0.06 -8.42
N LYS A 549 13.86 -0.23 -9.76
CA LYS A 549 15.07 -0.59 -10.50
C LYS A 549 16.14 0.50 -10.40
N ILE A 550 15.76 1.78 -10.56
CA ILE A 550 16.66 2.92 -10.44
C ILE A 550 17.18 3.02 -9.00
N LYS A 551 16.28 2.94 -8.01
CA LYS A 551 16.62 2.95 -6.58
C LYS A 551 17.63 1.89 -6.23
N ASN A 552 17.38 0.64 -6.62
CA ASN A 552 18.27 -0.47 -6.31
C ASN A 552 19.62 -0.38 -7.02
N ALA A 553 19.68 0.27 -8.19
CA ALA A 553 20.93 0.52 -8.89
C ALA A 553 21.78 1.60 -8.20
N LEU A 554 21.14 2.67 -7.68
CA LEU A 554 21.84 3.78 -7.02
C LEU A 554 22.12 3.54 -5.53
N ASP A 555 21.26 2.77 -4.86
CA ASP A 555 21.30 2.49 -3.43
C ASP A 555 21.08 0.99 -3.15
N PRO A 556 22.08 0.14 -3.45
CA PRO A 556 21.95 -1.31 -3.31
C PRO A 556 21.71 -1.77 -1.87
N LYS A 557 22.10 -0.95 -0.88
CA LYS A 557 21.89 -1.20 0.56
C LYS A 557 20.59 -0.60 1.09
N GLY A 558 19.89 0.21 0.30
CA GLY A 558 18.62 0.82 0.68
C GLY A 558 18.71 1.77 1.87
N ILE A 559 19.83 2.47 2.04
CA ILE A 559 20.07 3.33 3.21
C ILE A 559 19.32 4.66 3.13
N LEU A 560 19.08 5.19 1.94
CA LEU A 560 18.56 6.55 1.79
C LEU A 560 17.03 6.56 1.77
N ALA A 561 16.43 7.28 2.72
CA ALA A 561 15.00 7.49 2.93
C ALA A 561 14.09 6.33 2.50
N PRO A 562 14.32 5.12 3.04
CA PRO A 562 13.59 3.92 2.62
C PRO A 562 12.07 4.08 2.82
N GLY A 563 11.29 3.77 1.78
CA GLY A 563 9.82 3.88 1.78
C GLY A 563 9.24 5.28 1.45
N LYS A 564 10.07 6.29 1.19
CA LYS A 564 9.59 7.58 0.64
C LYS A 564 8.82 7.31 -0.65
N ASN A 565 7.56 7.77 -0.68
CA ASN A 565 6.62 7.60 -1.80
C ASN A 565 6.44 6.15 -2.28
N GLY A 566 6.52 5.18 -1.35
CA GLY A 566 6.31 3.76 -1.64
C GLY A 566 7.53 3.04 -2.21
N GLU A 567 8.60 3.76 -2.59
CA GLU A 567 9.81 3.18 -3.19
C GLU A 567 10.61 2.37 -2.15
N LYS A 568 10.78 1.07 -2.42
CA LYS A 568 11.47 0.13 -1.52
C LYS A 568 12.74 -0.43 -2.19
N GLY A 569 13.85 -0.39 -1.46
CA GLY A 569 15.07 -1.08 -1.86
C GLY A 569 14.96 -2.61 -1.70
N LEU A 570 15.76 -3.39 -2.43
CA LEU A 570 15.78 -4.87 -2.37
C LEU A 570 16.17 -5.36 -0.97
N ALA A 571 17.14 -4.70 -0.34
CA ALA A 571 17.50 -4.92 1.06
C ALA A 571 16.33 -4.63 2.00
N GLN A 572 15.52 -3.60 1.72
CA GLN A 572 14.31 -3.29 2.50
C GLN A 572 13.19 -4.30 2.25
N LEU A 573 13.07 -4.85 1.04
CA LEU A 573 12.16 -5.96 0.72
C LEU A 573 12.58 -7.20 1.51
N LEU A 574 13.87 -7.54 1.50
CA LEU A 574 14.46 -8.65 2.26
C LEU A 574 14.39 -8.44 3.77
N PHE A 575 14.65 -7.23 4.28
CA PHE A 575 14.51 -6.89 5.69
C PHE A 575 13.04 -6.85 6.10
N GLN A 576 12.09 -6.40 5.28
CA GLN A 576 10.65 -6.58 5.54
C GLN A 576 10.32 -8.07 5.62
N LEU A 577 10.85 -8.89 4.71
CA LEU A 577 10.64 -10.34 4.71
C LEU A 577 11.31 -11.03 5.93
N MET A 578 12.45 -10.53 6.40
CA MET A 578 13.20 -11.06 7.56
C MET A 578 12.71 -10.52 8.92
N SER A 579 12.23 -9.28 8.99
CA SER A 579 11.63 -8.68 10.20
C SER A 579 10.16 -9.06 10.38
N ILE A 580 9.47 -9.53 9.33
CA ILE A 580 8.26 -10.36 9.47
C ILE A 580 8.61 -11.73 10.08
N GLY A 581 9.87 -12.17 9.97
CA GLY A 581 10.40 -13.42 10.50
C GLY A 581 10.92 -13.38 11.95
N CYS A 582 11.01 -12.20 12.59
CA CYS A 582 11.49 -12.08 13.97
C CYS A 582 10.64 -11.11 14.80
N TRP A 583 9.78 -11.70 15.65
CA TRP A 583 9.25 -11.18 16.92
C TRP A 583 8.33 -9.95 16.87
N CYS A 584 7.03 -10.16 16.56
CA CYS A 584 5.92 -10.10 17.53
C CYS A 584 4.56 -9.86 16.84
N TRP A 585 3.88 -10.98 16.56
CA TRP A 585 2.42 -11.10 16.69
C TRP A 585 2.10 -11.89 17.98
N PHE A 586 2.94 -11.73 19.00
CA PHE A 586 2.81 -12.29 20.35
C PHE A 586 2.94 -11.14 21.34
N CYS A 587 1.88 -10.34 21.46
CA CYS A 587 1.55 -9.55 22.66
C CYS A 587 0.25 -8.73 22.42
N CYS A 588 -0.80 -9.37 21.90
CA CYS A 588 -2.02 -9.35 22.70
C CYS A 588 -1.71 -10.21 23.93
N GLU A 589 -2.36 -10.00 25.09
CA GLU A 589 -2.31 -10.96 26.19
C GLU A 589 -2.20 -12.39 25.65
N PRO A 590 -1.33 -13.26 26.22
CA PRO A 590 -1.20 -14.60 25.71
C PRO A 590 -2.57 -15.27 25.82
N LEU A 591 -3.30 -15.31 24.71
CA LEU A 591 -3.98 -16.53 24.37
C LEU A 591 -2.83 -17.49 24.12
N VAL A 592 -2.45 -18.20 25.18
CA VAL A 592 -1.84 -19.50 25.05
C VAL A 592 -2.68 -20.21 24.00
N ASP A 593 -2.20 -20.34 22.77
CA ASP A 593 -2.85 -21.22 21.81
C ASP A 593 -2.49 -22.62 22.33
N GLU A 594 -3.37 -23.16 23.18
CA GLU A 594 -3.23 -24.43 23.92
C GLU A 594 -3.16 -25.66 22.99
N ARG A 595 -2.92 -25.47 21.69
CA ARG A 595 -2.89 -26.53 20.70
C ARG A 595 -1.57 -27.30 20.76
N PRO A 596 -1.60 -28.64 20.66
CA PRO A 596 -0.40 -29.47 20.79
C PRO A 596 0.67 -29.15 19.74
N THR A 597 1.93 -29.18 20.19
CA THR A 597 3.15 -29.11 19.39
C THR A 597 3.32 -30.37 18.54
N VAL A 598 4.16 -30.31 17.51
CA VAL A 598 4.55 -31.44 16.66
C VAL A 598 5.10 -32.59 17.50
N ALA A 599 5.91 -32.30 18.52
CA ALA A 599 6.44 -33.32 19.42
C ALA A 599 5.31 -34.04 20.18
N GLU A 600 4.30 -33.32 20.65
CA GLU A 600 3.14 -33.88 21.33
C GLU A 600 2.23 -34.66 20.37
N ILE A 601 2.04 -34.19 19.13
CA ILE A 601 1.31 -34.92 18.09
C ILE A 601 2.01 -36.23 17.73
N LEU A 602 3.33 -36.21 17.55
CA LEU A 602 4.12 -37.42 17.26
C LEU A 602 4.13 -38.41 18.42
N ALA A 603 4.05 -37.92 19.66
CA ALA A 603 3.96 -38.73 20.87
C ALA A 603 2.53 -39.21 21.16
N HIS A 604 1.52 -38.69 20.47
CA HIS A 604 0.13 -39.06 20.70
C HIS A 604 -0.10 -40.54 20.39
N LYS A 605 -0.75 -41.27 21.30
CA LYS A 605 -0.98 -42.73 21.19
C LYS A 605 -1.66 -43.15 19.88
N SER A 606 -2.52 -42.30 19.32
CA SER A 606 -3.26 -42.54 18.09
C SER A 606 -2.51 -42.06 16.83
N TYR A 607 -1.29 -41.54 16.94
CA TYR A 607 -0.50 -41.13 15.76
C TYR A 607 -0.28 -42.26 14.73
N PRO A 608 -0.02 -43.53 15.14
CA PRO A 608 0.02 -44.66 14.19
C PRO A 608 -1.30 -44.90 13.43
N ASP A 609 -2.43 -44.44 13.98
CA ASP A 609 -3.79 -44.66 13.46
C ASP A 609 -4.24 -43.57 12.48
N THR A 610 -3.34 -42.63 12.14
CA THR A 610 -3.62 -41.47 11.29
C THR A 610 -4.03 -41.85 9.87
N ILE A 611 -3.32 -42.79 9.26
CA ILE A 611 -3.59 -43.30 7.92
C ILE A 611 -4.15 -44.70 8.03
N TRP A 612 -5.39 -44.88 7.59
CA TRP A 612 -6.10 -46.15 7.70
C TRP A 612 -5.56 -47.16 6.68
N ARG A 613 -5.33 -48.40 7.12
CA ARG A 613 -4.86 -49.49 6.26
C ARG A 613 -6.01 -50.13 5.47
N LEU A 614 -6.63 -49.31 4.63
CA LEU A 614 -7.67 -49.71 3.69
C LEU A 614 -7.02 -50.48 2.53
N THR A 615 -7.27 -51.78 2.42
CA THR A 615 -6.68 -52.61 1.37
C THR A 615 -7.41 -52.39 0.04
N PRO A 616 -6.73 -51.86 -1.02
CA PRO A 616 -7.39 -51.65 -2.30
C PRO A 616 -7.64 -52.97 -3.03
N THR A 617 -8.77 -53.04 -3.73
CA THR A 617 -9.13 -54.16 -4.64
C THR A 617 -8.20 -54.26 -5.85
N LYS A 618 -7.72 -53.11 -6.34
CA LYS A 618 -6.67 -53.04 -7.38
C LYS A 618 -5.75 -51.87 -7.06
N ARG A 619 -4.45 -52.03 -7.32
CA ARG A 619 -3.46 -50.95 -7.22
C ARG A 619 -2.38 -51.13 -8.26
N GLY A 620 -1.69 -50.05 -8.58
CA GLY A 620 -0.54 -50.13 -9.48
C GLY A 620 0.16 -48.80 -9.68
N LYS A 621 1.23 -48.86 -10.45
CA LYS A 621 1.91 -47.71 -11.02
C LYS A 621 1.74 -47.74 -12.52
N LEU A 622 1.14 -46.69 -13.08
CA LEU A 622 0.91 -46.57 -14.51
C LEU A 622 1.89 -45.57 -15.13
N PRO A 623 2.74 -45.96 -16.09
CA PRO A 623 3.49 -45.00 -16.89
C PRO A 623 2.55 -44.19 -17.78
N VAL A 624 2.54 -42.87 -17.62
CA VAL A 624 1.73 -41.92 -18.40
C VAL A 624 2.59 -40.86 -19.07
N GLY A 625 1.99 -40.05 -19.94
CA GLY A 625 2.62 -38.84 -20.48
C GLY A 625 3.64 -39.10 -21.59
N LYS A 626 3.54 -40.26 -22.27
CA LYS A 626 4.37 -40.57 -23.44
C LYS A 626 4.18 -39.48 -24.51
N GLY A 627 5.27 -38.84 -24.93
CA GLY A 627 5.23 -37.70 -25.86
C GLY A 627 4.87 -36.34 -25.23
N ARG A 628 4.62 -36.30 -23.91
CA ARG A 628 4.33 -35.09 -23.10
C ARG A 628 5.37 -34.88 -21.98
N GLY A 629 6.58 -35.42 -22.18
CA GLY A 629 7.68 -35.40 -21.19
C GLY A 629 7.76 -36.61 -20.25
N GLY A 630 6.91 -37.64 -20.45
CA GLY A 630 7.03 -38.97 -19.85
C GLY A 630 7.73 -40.01 -20.76
N PRO A 631 7.74 -41.30 -20.38
CA PRO A 631 6.89 -41.88 -19.35
C PRO A 631 7.38 -41.57 -17.92
N PHE A 632 6.42 -41.30 -17.04
CA PHE A 632 6.61 -41.26 -15.59
C PHE A 632 5.40 -41.94 -14.93
N ASN A 633 5.56 -42.49 -13.75
CA ASN A 633 4.55 -43.32 -13.10
C ASN A 633 3.58 -42.51 -12.25
N ILE A 634 2.29 -42.78 -12.42
CA ILE A 634 1.22 -42.38 -11.49
C ILE A 634 0.85 -43.58 -10.62
N ASP A 635 0.91 -43.39 -9.30
CA ASP A 635 0.53 -44.39 -8.31
C ASP A 635 -0.97 -44.25 -7.99
N TRP A 636 -1.71 -45.34 -8.15
CA TRP A 636 -3.17 -45.36 -8.11
C TRP A 636 -3.73 -46.58 -7.38
N GLU A 637 -4.93 -46.41 -6.82
CA GLU A 637 -5.67 -47.42 -6.08
C GLU A 637 -7.16 -47.37 -6.43
N VAL A 638 -7.78 -48.53 -6.58
CA VAL A 638 -9.22 -48.70 -6.73
C VAL A 638 -9.74 -49.51 -5.55
N HIS A 639 -10.66 -48.91 -4.79
CA HIS A 639 -11.33 -49.51 -3.64
C HIS A 639 -12.79 -49.82 -3.99
N GLY A 640 -13.22 -51.05 -3.73
CA GLY A 640 -14.53 -51.54 -4.13
C GLY A 640 -14.56 -52.12 -5.54
N SER A 641 -15.64 -52.84 -5.82
CA SER A 641 -15.89 -53.60 -7.05
C SER A 641 -17.25 -53.29 -7.70
N GLY A 642 -18.05 -52.42 -7.08
CA GLY A 642 -19.40 -52.12 -7.55
C GLY A 642 -19.46 -51.32 -8.84
N GLU A 643 -20.63 -51.27 -9.46
CA GLU A 643 -20.81 -50.75 -10.82
C GLU A 643 -20.59 -49.24 -10.94
N THR A 644 -20.91 -48.47 -9.90
CA THR A 644 -20.79 -47.01 -9.90
C THR A 644 -19.32 -46.59 -9.78
N LYS A 645 -18.78 -45.91 -10.80
CA LYS A 645 -17.35 -45.50 -10.82
C LYS A 645 -17.19 -44.08 -10.31
N VAL A 646 -16.36 -43.91 -9.28
CA VAL A 646 -16.10 -42.61 -8.65
C VAL A 646 -14.61 -42.29 -8.76
N VAL A 647 -14.29 -41.06 -9.17
CA VAL A 647 -12.92 -40.58 -9.38
C VAL A 647 -12.66 -39.40 -8.47
N TRP A 648 -11.69 -39.54 -7.56
CA TRP A 648 -11.37 -38.52 -6.57
C TRP A 648 -10.08 -37.79 -6.93
N LEU A 649 -10.20 -36.49 -7.24
CA LEU A 649 -9.09 -35.63 -7.65
C LEU A 649 -8.66 -34.74 -6.48
N MET A 650 -7.47 -35.01 -5.95
CA MET A 650 -6.95 -34.31 -4.77
C MET A 650 -6.34 -32.95 -5.12
N GLY A 651 -6.36 -32.04 -4.13
CA GLY A 651 -5.84 -30.68 -4.21
C GLY A 651 -4.32 -30.57 -4.16
N LEU A 652 -3.84 -29.32 -4.21
CA LEU A 652 -2.42 -28.97 -4.19
C LEU A 652 -1.70 -29.56 -2.97
N GLY A 653 -0.58 -30.25 -3.16
CA GLY A 653 0.28 -30.64 -2.05
C GLY A 653 -0.24 -31.80 -1.19
N SER A 654 -1.32 -32.45 -1.60
CA SER A 654 -1.95 -33.58 -0.90
C SER A 654 -1.87 -34.86 -1.73
N ASN A 655 -1.92 -36.00 -1.04
CA ASN A 655 -1.82 -37.34 -1.62
C ASN A 655 -3.15 -38.09 -1.49
N LYS A 656 -3.26 -39.25 -2.14
CA LYS A 656 -4.49 -40.05 -2.23
C LYS A 656 -5.07 -40.47 -0.88
N SER A 657 -4.25 -40.65 0.16
CA SER A 657 -4.71 -41.02 1.50
C SER A 657 -5.54 -39.93 2.18
N THR A 658 -5.47 -38.68 1.70
CA THR A 658 -6.32 -37.60 2.20
C THR A 658 -7.82 -37.86 1.89
N TRP A 659 -8.14 -38.70 0.90
CA TRP A 659 -9.51 -39.16 0.60
C TRP A 659 -9.99 -40.33 1.47
N GLN A 660 -9.23 -40.77 2.48
CA GLN A 660 -9.55 -42.00 3.24
C GLN A 660 -10.95 -42.05 3.86
N ARG A 661 -11.54 -40.91 4.26
CA ARG A 661 -12.94 -40.80 4.74
C ARG A 661 -13.94 -41.24 3.66
N GLN A 662 -13.78 -40.70 2.46
CA GLN A 662 -14.60 -41.03 1.30
C GLN A 662 -14.30 -42.44 0.78
N THR A 663 -13.03 -42.86 0.78
CA THR A 663 -12.64 -44.22 0.37
C THR A 663 -13.18 -45.28 1.32
N LEU A 664 -13.18 -45.03 2.63
CA LEU A 664 -13.83 -45.89 3.63
C LEU A 664 -15.33 -46.04 3.31
N HIS A 665 -16.03 -44.91 3.20
CA HIS A 665 -17.48 -44.90 3.01
C HIS A 665 -17.92 -45.54 1.67
N PHE A 666 -17.32 -45.11 0.56
CA PHE A 666 -17.72 -45.56 -0.79
C PHE A 666 -17.01 -46.86 -1.19
N GLY A 667 -15.71 -46.97 -0.96
CA GLY A 667 -14.89 -48.08 -1.45
C GLY A 667 -14.88 -49.32 -0.58
N HIS A 668 -15.17 -49.20 0.73
CA HIS A 668 -15.14 -50.32 1.67
C HIS A 668 -16.52 -50.66 2.21
N GLU A 669 -17.19 -49.73 2.88
CA GLU A 669 -18.51 -49.98 3.49
C GLU A 669 -19.61 -50.21 2.44
N ARG A 670 -19.45 -49.58 1.28
CA ARG A 670 -20.36 -49.70 0.12
C ARG A 670 -19.62 -50.17 -1.14
N GLY A 671 -18.54 -50.93 -0.95
CA GLY A 671 -17.66 -51.39 -2.02
C GLY A 671 -18.30 -52.40 -2.98
N ASP A 672 -19.47 -52.95 -2.65
CA ASP A 672 -20.32 -53.73 -3.55
C ASP A 672 -21.10 -52.85 -4.55
N LYS A 673 -21.36 -51.59 -4.19
CA LYS A 673 -22.05 -50.59 -5.03
C LYS A 673 -21.10 -49.67 -5.78
N TYR A 674 -20.00 -49.25 -5.15
CA TYR A 674 -19.07 -48.29 -5.73
C TYR A 674 -17.69 -48.90 -6.03
N SER A 675 -17.01 -48.34 -7.04
CA SER A 675 -15.57 -48.47 -7.25
C SER A 675 -14.94 -47.08 -7.18
N SER A 676 -14.17 -46.83 -6.13
CA SER A 676 -13.56 -45.56 -5.78
C SER A 676 -12.09 -45.52 -6.26
N LEU A 677 -11.79 -44.70 -7.26
CA LEU A 677 -10.45 -44.46 -7.77
C LEU A 677 -9.82 -43.26 -7.06
N VAL A 678 -8.70 -43.51 -6.38
CA VAL A 678 -7.83 -42.48 -5.79
C VAL A 678 -6.42 -42.65 -6.36
N PHE A 679 -5.70 -41.54 -6.55
CA PHE A 679 -4.33 -41.60 -7.06
C PHE A 679 -3.53 -40.37 -6.66
N ASP A 680 -2.21 -40.52 -6.65
CA ASP A 680 -1.30 -39.42 -6.37
C ASP A 680 -1.04 -38.62 -7.66
N ASN A 681 -1.40 -37.35 -7.67
CA ASN A 681 -1.04 -36.45 -8.76
C ASN A 681 0.48 -36.41 -8.95
N ARG A 682 0.95 -36.25 -10.20
CA ARG A 682 2.39 -36.08 -10.51
C ARG A 682 3.04 -35.09 -9.54
N GLY A 683 4.23 -35.43 -9.03
CA GLY A 683 4.96 -34.62 -8.04
C GLY A 683 4.54 -34.78 -6.57
N MET A 684 3.61 -35.68 -6.24
CA MET A 684 3.19 -35.93 -4.85
C MET A 684 3.08 -37.43 -4.58
N GLY A 685 3.18 -37.81 -3.30
CA GLY A 685 2.99 -39.19 -2.85
C GLY A 685 3.92 -40.18 -3.55
N ALA A 686 3.40 -41.34 -3.90
CA ALA A 686 4.17 -42.42 -4.53
C ALA A 686 4.33 -42.25 -6.06
N SER A 687 3.75 -41.20 -6.64
CA SER A 687 3.92 -40.83 -8.05
C SER A 687 5.27 -40.17 -8.32
N ASP A 688 5.74 -40.30 -9.56
CA ASP A 688 7.00 -39.70 -9.99
C ASP A 688 6.92 -38.17 -10.01
N THR A 689 8.08 -37.52 -9.89
CA THR A 689 8.23 -36.05 -9.84
C THR A 689 9.08 -35.56 -11.01
N PRO A 690 8.56 -35.65 -12.24
CA PRO A 690 9.31 -35.23 -13.42
C PRO A 690 9.56 -33.71 -13.38
N ILE A 691 10.79 -33.29 -13.66
CA ILE A 691 11.15 -31.86 -13.73
C ILE A 691 10.75 -31.33 -15.11
N LEU A 692 9.49 -30.91 -15.25
CA LEU A 692 8.92 -30.34 -16.46
C LEU A 692 7.78 -29.37 -16.11
N ARG A 693 7.25 -28.64 -17.10
CA ARG A 693 6.14 -27.71 -16.88
C ARG A 693 4.85 -28.45 -16.53
N TYR A 694 4.33 -28.24 -15.33
CA TYR A 694 3.02 -28.76 -14.94
C TYR A 694 1.91 -27.80 -15.40
N SER A 695 0.77 -28.36 -15.77
CA SER A 695 -0.48 -27.63 -15.96
C SER A 695 -1.64 -28.53 -15.60
N THR A 696 -2.75 -27.95 -15.16
CA THR A 696 -3.98 -28.68 -14.83
C THR A 696 -4.52 -29.47 -16.03
N SER A 697 -4.35 -28.95 -17.26
CA SER A 697 -4.71 -29.65 -18.49
C SER A 697 -3.83 -30.89 -18.75
N GLU A 698 -2.53 -30.82 -18.48
CA GLU A 698 -1.63 -31.98 -18.61
C GLU A 698 -1.88 -33.05 -17.55
N MET A 699 -2.27 -32.64 -16.34
CA MET A 699 -2.66 -33.54 -15.26
C MET A 699 -4.00 -34.22 -15.54
N ALA A 700 -4.96 -33.53 -16.18
CA ALA A 700 -6.19 -34.14 -16.65
C ALA A 700 -5.94 -35.24 -17.69
N LYS A 701 -4.96 -35.06 -18.59
CA LYS A 701 -4.54 -36.10 -19.53
C LYS A 701 -3.96 -37.34 -18.83
N ASP A 702 -3.24 -37.17 -17.72
CA ASP A 702 -2.79 -38.31 -16.91
C ASP A 702 -3.97 -39.09 -16.34
N THR A 703 -5.00 -38.36 -15.88
CA THR A 703 -6.25 -38.98 -15.42
C THR A 703 -6.93 -39.75 -16.56
N ILE A 704 -6.97 -39.21 -17.78
CA ILE A 704 -7.53 -39.93 -18.94
C ILE A 704 -6.76 -41.22 -19.22
N GLU A 705 -5.43 -41.18 -19.26
CA GLU A 705 -4.60 -42.37 -19.47
C GLU A 705 -4.83 -43.43 -18.38
N LEU A 706 -5.02 -43.00 -17.13
CA LEU A 706 -5.37 -43.88 -16.01
C LEU A 706 -6.77 -44.49 -16.15
N LEU A 707 -7.77 -43.70 -16.53
CA LEU A 707 -9.13 -44.18 -16.77
C LEU A 707 -9.18 -45.18 -17.92
N ASP A 708 -8.45 -44.92 -19.00
CA ASP A 708 -8.32 -45.81 -20.16
C ASP A 708 -7.65 -47.12 -19.75
N HIS A 709 -6.58 -47.07 -18.93
CA HIS A 709 -5.92 -48.26 -18.39
C HIS A 709 -6.86 -49.13 -17.55
N LEU A 710 -7.74 -48.51 -16.77
CA LEU A 710 -8.74 -49.21 -15.95
C LEU A 710 -9.94 -49.71 -16.76
N GLY A 711 -10.03 -49.35 -18.05
CA GLY A 711 -11.17 -49.65 -18.92
C GLY A 711 -12.43 -48.84 -18.60
N TRP A 712 -12.30 -47.71 -17.89
CA TRP A 712 -13.40 -46.83 -17.52
C TRP A 712 -13.65 -45.80 -18.62
N THR A 713 -14.09 -46.29 -19.78
CA THR A 713 -14.17 -45.52 -21.03
C THR A 713 -15.60 -45.33 -21.54
N LYS A 714 -16.61 -45.91 -20.88
CA LYS A 714 -18.00 -45.88 -21.33
C LYS A 714 -18.62 -44.49 -21.14
N ASP A 715 -19.63 -44.20 -21.95
CA ASP A 715 -20.43 -42.99 -21.81
C ASP A 715 -21.15 -42.96 -20.45
N ARG A 716 -21.18 -41.77 -19.83
CA ARG A 716 -21.82 -41.50 -18.54
C ARG A 716 -21.46 -42.51 -17.44
N GLN A 717 -20.19 -42.92 -17.41
CA GLN A 717 -19.69 -43.89 -16.44
C GLN A 717 -19.07 -43.24 -15.20
N LEU A 718 -18.54 -42.02 -15.32
CA LEU A 718 -17.61 -41.45 -14.35
C LEU A 718 -18.29 -40.39 -13.46
N ASN A 719 -18.28 -40.63 -12.16
CA ASN A 719 -18.62 -39.62 -11.15
C ASN A 719 -17.33 -38.97 -10.68
N VAL A 720 -17.06 -37.74 -11.13
CA VAL A 720 -15.78 -37.06 -10.89
C VAL A 720 -15.95 -36.02 -9.80
N THR A 721 -15.12 -36.11 -8.77
CA THR A 721 -15.13 -35.17 -7.65
C THR A 721 -13.74 -34.62 -7.41
N GLY A 722 -13.59 -33.30 -7.52
CA GLY A 722 -12.31 -32.62 -7.37
C GLY A 722 -12.36 -31.49 -6.36
N VAL A 723 -11.37 -31.45 -5.46
CA VAL A 723 -11.22 -30.38 -4.47
C VAL A 723 -10.04 -29.47 -4.82
N SER A 724 -10.21 -28.14 -4.71
CA SER A 724 -9.12 -27.19 -4.93
C SER A 724 -8.53 -27.29 -6.34
N MET A 725 -7.20 -27.42 -6.49
CA MET A 725 -6.53 -27.78 -7.75
C MET A 725 -7.13 -29.04 -8.41
N GLY A 726 -7.60 -30.02 -7.63
CA GLY A 726 -8.30 -31.20 -8.16
C GLY A 726 -9.60 -30.83 -8.88
N GLY A 727 -10.31 -29.79 -8.42
CA GLY A 727 -11.47 -29.23 -9.12
C GLY A 727 -11.10 -28.52 -10.42
N MET A 728 -9.92 -27.90 -10.49
CA MET A 728 -9.39 -27.31 -11.72
C MET A 728 -9.02 -28.39 -12.75
N ILE A 729 -8.42 -29.50 -12.30
CA ILE A 729 -8.16 -30.68 -13.13
C ILE A 729 -9.48 -31.31 -13.60
N ALA A 730 -10.50 -31.36 -12.73
CA ALA A 730 -11.82 -31.89 -13.06
C ALA A 730 -12.49 -31.09 -14.19
N GLN A 731 -12.37 -29.77 -14.19
CA GLN A 731 -12.86 -28.90 -15.28
C GLN A 731 -12.16 -29.20 -16.60
N GLU A 732 -10.84 -29.37 -16.59
CA GLU A 732 -10.07 -29.76 -17.78
C GLU A 732 -10.48 -31.14 -18.31
N LEU A 733 -10.60 -32.12 -17.40
CA LEU A 733 -11.03 -33.48 -17.72
C LEU A 733 -12.42 -33.49 -18.37
N ALA A 734 -13.37 -32.78 -17.77
CA ALA A 734 -14.74 -32.73 -18.25
C ALA A 734 -14.88 -32.02 -19.61
N LEU A 735 -14.01 -31.06 -19.94
CA LEU A 735 -13.94 -30.48 -21.29
C LEU A 735 -13.38 -31.44 -22.33
N MET A 736 -12.45 -32.32 -21.93
CA MET A 736 -11.79 -33.28 -22.84
C MET A 736 -12.61 -34.53 -23.10
N ILE A 737 -13.31 -35.06 -22.08
CA ILE A 737 -14.11 -36.30 -22.17
C ILE A 737 -15.55 -36.13 -21.65
N PRO A 738 -16.30 -35.09 -22.07
CA PRO A 738 -17.60 -34.75 -21.50
C PRO A 738 -18.61 -35.89 -21.53
N ASN A 739 -18.59 -36.72 -22.59
CA ASN A 739 -19.52 -37.84 -22.75
C ASN A 739 -19.34 -38.93 -21.70
N ARG A 740 -18.15 -39.07 -21.11
CA ARG A 740 -17.86 -40.07 -20.08
C ARG A 740 -18.31 -39.64 -18.68
N ILE A 741 -18.60 -38.34 -18.47
CA ILE A 741 -18.92 -37.78 -17.16
C ILE A 741 -20.38 -38.03 -16.83
N ALA A 742 -20.65 -38.85 -15.81
CA ALA A 742 -21.98 -39.05 -15.23
C ALA A 742 -22.37 -37.84 -14.35
N THR A 743 -21.47 -37.47 -13.43
CA THR A 743 -21.59 -36.31 -12.53
C THR A 743 -20.23 -35.62 -12.37
N LEU A 744 -20.25 -34.30 -12.16
CA LEU A 744 -19.07 -33.47 -11.92
C LEU A 744 -19.26 -32.63 -10.65
N ASN A 745 -18.40 -32.84 -9.65
CA ASN A 745 -18.45 -32.15 -8.36
C ASN A 745 -17.22 -31.28 -8.19
N LEU A 746 -17.42 -29.97 -8.17
CA LEU A 746 -16.37 -28.95 -8.09
C LEU A 746 -16.37 -28.36 -6.68
N LEU A 747 -15.40 -28.79 -5.86
CA LEU A 747 -15.33 -28.44 -4.44
C LEU A 747 -14.25 -27.39 -4.20
N SER A 748 -14.61 -26.28 -3.56
CA SER A 748 -13.67 -25.25 -3.09
C SER A 748 -12.64 -24.86 -4.16
N THR A 749 -13.12 -24.56 -5.37
CA THR A 749 -12.30 -24.40 -6.58
C THR A 749 -12.71 -23.18 -7.40
N ALA A 750 -12.01 -22.90 -8.48
CA ALA A 750 -12.21 -21.72 -9.31
C ALA A 750 -12.04 -22.01 -10.80
N ALA A 751 -12.72 -21.24 -11.66
CA ALA A 751 -12.46 -21.21 -13.10
C ALA A 751 -11.09 -20.59 -13.41
N PHE A 752 -10.72 -19.57 -12.63
CA PHE A 752 -9.41 -18.95 -12.59
C PHE A 752 -9.28 -18.26 -11.23
N VAL A 753 -8.07 -18.20 -10.69
CA VAL A 753 -7.83 -17.55 -9.40
C VAL A 753 -7.72 -16.04 -9.65
N GLU A 754 -8.74 -15.29 -9.24
CA GLU A 754 -8.72 -13.83 -9.22
C GLU A 754 -8.28 -13.31 -7.86
N ASN A 755 -7.74 -12.09 -7.84
CA ASN A 755 -7.43 -11.43 -6.57
C ASN A 755 -8.73 -10.91 -5.93
N THR A 756 -9.40 -11.79 -5.19
CA THR A 756 -10.57 -11.43 -4.35
C THR A 756 -10.16 -10.86 -2.99
N THR A 757 -8.85 -10.82 -2.73
CA THR A 757 -8.20 -10.23 -1.56
C THR A 757 -7.25 -9.13 -2.05
N THR A 758 -6.84 -8.22 -1.16
CA THR A 758 -5.90 -7.16 -1.52
C THR A 758 -4.60 -7.75 -2.10
N PHE A 759 -3.92 -7.03 -3.00
CA PHE A 759 -2.66 -7.51 -3.61
C PHE A 759 -1.62 -7.95 -2.56
N PHE A 760 -1.57 -7.29 -1.40
CA PHE A 760 -0.70 -7.68 -0.29
C PHE A 760 -1.09 -8.97 0.39
N GLU A 761 -2.39 -9.28 0.57
CA GLU A 761 -2.81 -10.56 1.13
C GLU A 761 -2.51 -11.71 0.17
N HIS A 762 -2.69 -11.48 -1.13
CA HIS A 762 -2.33 -12.45 -2.17
C HIS A 762 -0.83 -12.69 -2.27
N LEU A 763 -0.03 -11.62 -2.34
CA LEU A 763 1.43 -11.71 -2.37
C LEU A 763 1.97 -12.28 -1.06
N ARG A 764 1.43 -11.86 0.10
CA ARG A 764 1.77 -12.43 1.41
C ARG A 764 1.45 -13.91 1.48
N THR A 765 0.28 -14.34 1.02
CA THR A 765 -0.12 -15.76 1.02
C THR A 765 0.81 -16.57 0.12
N ARG A 766 1.11 -16.09 -1.09
CA ARG A 766 2.01 -16.75 -2.04
C ARG A 766 3.47 -16.74 -1.61
N VAL A 767 3.97 -15.67 -0.98
CA VAL A 767 5.33 -15.59 -0.44
C VAL A 767 5.47 -16.42 0.84
N MET A 768 4.47 -16.42 1.73
CA MET A 768 4.43 -17.26 2.95
C MET A 768 4.46 -18.76 2.66
N MET A 769 4.06 -19.20 1.46
CA MET A 769 4.22 -20.59 1.01
C MET A 769 5.69 -20.97 0.74
N PHE A 770 6.58 -19.99 0.56
CA PHE A 770 8.01 -20.19 0.22
C PHE A 770 8.98 -19.77 1.33
N VAL A 771 8.50 -19.14 2.39
CA VAL A 771 9.31 -18.82 3.58
C VAL A 771 9.46 -20.07 4.46
N PRO A 772 10.69 -20.50 4.81
CA PRO A 772 10.90 -21.62 5.73
C PRO A 772 10.32 -21.27 7.11
N LYS A 773 9.30 -22.01 7.55
CA LYS A 773 8.71 -21.90 8.88
C LYS A 773 9.08 -23.11 9.74
N PRO A 774 9.21 -22.97 11.06
CA PRO A 774 9.20 -24.13 11.96
C PRO A 774 8.00 -25.03 11.66
N LEU A 775 8.19 -26.35 11.74
CA LEU A 775 7.20 -27.33 11.33
C LEU A 775 5.86 -27.14 12.08
N ASP A 776 5.92 -26.85 13.38
CA ASP A 776 4.75 -26.51 14.22
C ASP A 776 3.93 -25.38 13.63
N ARG A 777 4.58 -24.26 13.31
CA ARG A 777 3.90 -23.08 12.77
C ARG A 777 3.35 -23.36 11.38
N SER A 778 4.08 -24.12 10.57
CA SER A 778 3.66 -24.46 9.21
C SER A 778 2.42 -25.37 9.18
N VAL A 779 2.31 -26.31 10.13
CA VAL A 779 1.13 -27.19 10.27
C VAL A 779 -0.07 -26.40 10.80
N LEU A 780 0.13 -25.54 11.79
CA LEU A 780 -0.92 -24.67 12.33
C LEU A 780 -1.46 -23.67 11.28
N ASP A 781 -0.57 -23.01 10.52
CA ASP A 781 -0.99 -22.10 9.46
C ASP A 781 -1.79 -22.83 8.37
N ALA A 782 -1.38 -24.05 8.02
CA ALA A 782 -2.11 -24.88 7.05
C ALA A 782 -3.51 -25.25 7.57
N SER A 783 -3.65 -25.59 8.86
CA SER A 783 -4.95 -25.93 9.44
C SER A 783 -5.90 -24.74 9.44
N LEU A 784 -5.42 -23.56 9.85
CA LEU A 784 -6.22 -22.33 9.91
C LEU A 784 -6.55 -21.74 8.54
N SER A 785 -5.84 -22.15 7.49
CA SER A 785 -6.15 -21.79 6.10
C SER A 785 -7.23 -22.69 5.50
N LEU A 786 -7.27 -23.96 5.93
CA LEU A 786 -8.19 -24.97 5.39
C LEU A 786 -9.51 -25.06 6.18
N PHE A 787 -9.49 -24.76 7.47
CA PHE A 787 -10.62 -24.96 8.37
C PHE A 787 -10.89 -23.75 9.29
N PRO A 788 -12.15 -23.52 9.68
CA PRO A 788 -12.48 -22.57 10.74
C PRO A 788 -11.83 -22.95 12.07
N ALA A 789 -11.35 -21.96 12.81
CA ALA A 789 -10.71 -22.19 14.11
C ALA A 789 -11.66 -22.87 15.12
N SER A 790 -12.97 -22.57 15.04
CA SER A 790 -14.02 -23.18 15.86
C SER A 790 -14.11 -24.69 15.63
N TRP A 791 -14.05 -25.14 14.38
CA TRP A 791 -14.12 -26.57 14.03
C TRP A 791 -12.88 -27.34 14.46
N LEU A 792 -11.70 -26.73 14.31
CA LEU A 792 -10.42 -27.33 14.70
C LEU A 792 -10.35 -27.68 16.20
N SER A 793 -11.04 -26.89 17.03
CA SER A 793 -11.10 -27.10 18.48
C SER A 793 -12.18 -28.11 18.92
N LEU A 794 -13.05 -28.57 18.01
CA LEU A 794 -14.05 -29.60 18.34
C LEU A 794 -13.40 -30.98 18.49
N PRO A 795 -14.04 -31.90 19.24
CA PRO A 795 -13.61 -33.29 19.31
C PRO A 795 -13.48 -33.92 17.93
N ASP A 796 -12.51 -34.82 17.77
CA ASP A 796 -12.37 -35.60 16.56
C ASP A 796 -13.51 -36.61 16.41
N THR A 797 -14.47 -36.30 15.53
CA THR A 797 -15.64 -37.14 15.25
C THR A 797 -15.50 -37.92 13.93
N ALA A 798 -14.28 -38.18 13.46
CA ALA A 798 -14.08 -38.94 12.23
C ALA A 798 -14.73 -40.32 12.27
N HIS A 799 -15.41 -40.72 11.20
CA HIS A 799 -15.92 -42.09 11.09
C HIS A 799 -14.76 -43.07 10.86
N LEU A 800 -14.41 -43.87 11.87
CA LEU A 800 -13.23 -44.73 11.84
C LEU A 800 -13.55 -46.16 11.38
N PRO A 801 -12.62 -46.83 10.68
CA PRO A 801 -12.77 -48.23 10.35
C PRO A 801 -12.84 -49.11 11.62
N SER A 802 -13.65 -50.15 11.54
CA SER A 802 -13.81 -51.16 12.57
C SER A 802 -13.44 -52.55 12.04
N GLU A 803 -13.40 -53.55 12.91
CA GLU A 803 -13.19 -54.95 12.53
C GLU A 803 -14.26 -55.47 11.54
N SER A 804 -15.45 -54.87 11.55
CA SER A 804 -16.53 -55.22 10.60
C SER A 804 -16.42 -54.52 9.24
N THR A 805 -15.47 -53.59 9.08
CA THR A 805 -15.26 -52.90 7.81
C THR A 805 -14.64 -53.87 6.79
N PRO A 806 -15.17 -54.01 5.57
CA PRO A 806 -14.57 -54.89 4.57
C PRO A 806 -13.17 -54.43 4.17
N LEU A 807 -12.24 -55.38 3.97
CA LEU A 807 -10.89 -55.13 3.43
C LEU A 807 -10.11 -54.03 4.18
N VAL A 808 -10.17 -54.01 5.51
CA VAL A 808 -9.31 -53.17 6.34
C VAL A 808 -8.40 -54.02 7.22
N GLU A 809 -7.14 -53.64 7.32
CA GLU A 809 -6.20 -54.22 8.28
C GLU A 809 -6.32 -53.51 9.64
N PRO A 810 -5.99 -54.18 10.77
CA PRO A 810 -5.94 -53.53 12.08
C PRO A 810 -5.01 -52.31 12.06
N PRO A 811 -5.00 -51.42 13.06
CA PRO A 811 -4.05 -50.32 13.09
C PRO A 811 -2.59 -50.78 13.24
N PRO A 812 -1.59 -49.96 12.86
CA PRO A 812 -0.18 -50.31 13.06
C PRO A 812 0.18 -50.45 14.54
N GLY A 813 0.55 -51.67 14.95
CA GLY A 813 1.09 -51.93 16.29
C GLY A 813 0.08 -52.35 17.36
N HIS A 814 -1.23 -52.45 17.05
CA HIS A 814 -2.24 -52.99 17.97
C HIS A 814 -3.47 -53.55 17.23
N PRO A 815 -4.29 -54.44 17.87
CA PRO A 815 -5.56 -54.88 17.30
C PRO A 815 -6.58 -53.73 17.22
N PHE A 816 -7.70 -53.96 16.53
CA PHE A 816 -8.83 -53.03 16.47
C PHE A 816 -9.31 -52.58 17.86
N PRO A 817 -9.93 -51.40 17.98
CA PRO A 817 -10.31 -50.45 16.91
C PRO A 817 -9.23 -49.40 16.58
N TYR A 818 -9.39 -48.69 15.46
CA TYR A 818 -8.67 -47.43 15.22
C TYR A 818 -9.09 -46.39 16.27
N ALA A 819 -8.15 -45.59 16.74
CA ALA A 819 -8.38 -44.62 17.81
C ALA A 819 -8.62 -43.20 17.28
N HIS A 820 -9.46 -42.47 18.02
CA HIS A 820 -9.64 -41.02 17.83
C HIS A 820 -8.45 -40.23 18.37
N PHE A 821 -8.28 -39.02 17.84
CA PHE A 821 -7.50 -37.95 18.47
C PHE A 821 -8.39 -37.17 19.44
N SER A 822 -7.82 -36.26 20.24
CA SER A 822 -8.63 -35.47 21.18
C SER A 822 -9.41 -34.38 20.44
N THR A 823 -8.83 -33.83 19.37
CA THR A 823 -9.43 -32.73 18.59
C THR A 823 -9.26 -32.94 17.08
N ASN A 824 -10.11 -32.26 16.30
CA ASN A 824 -9.98 -32.22 14.83
C ASN A 824 -8.62 -31.65 14.38
N TYR A 825 -8.09 -30.67 15.12
CA TYR A 825 -6.74 -30.15 14.89
C TYR A 825 -5.68 -31.24 15.00
N GLU A 826 -5.69 -32.04 16.06
CA GLU A 826 -4.71 -33.11 16.27
C GLU A 826 -4.74 -34.14 15.14
N ARG A 827 -5.93 -34.56 14.70
CA ARG A 827 -6.06 -35.48 13.55
C ARG A 827 -5.50 -34.87 12.26
N PHE A 828 -5.83 -33.61 11.98
CA PHE A 828 -5.31 -32.91 10.80
C PHE A 828 -3.78 -32.79 10.87
N ALA A 829 -3.24 -32.34 12.01
CA ALA A 829 -1.83 -32.17 12.23
C ALA A 829 -1.07 -33.49 12.07
N ALA A 830 -1.61 -34.58 12.61
CA ALA A 830 -1.04 -35.91 12.45
C ALA A 830 -0.94 -36.33 10.98
N ALA A 831 -2.03 -36.12 10.20
CA ALA A 831 -2.06 -36.43 8.77
C ALA A 831 -1.05 -35.60 7.97
N GLU A 832 -0.95 -34.31 8.28
CA GLU A 832 0.01 -33.41 7.63
C GLU A 832 1.46 -33.79 7.96
N LEU A 833 1.73 -34.24 9.19
CA LEU A 833 3.04 -34.72 9.62
C LEU A 833 3.43 -36.04 8.96
N THR A 834 2.51 -37.02 8.87
CA THR A 834 2.79 -38.29 8.16
C THR A 834 3.20 -38.04 6.71
N LYS A 835 2.59 -37.05 6.06
CA LYS A 835 2.95 -36.64 4.70
C LYS A 835 4.30 -35.91 4.64
N ARG A 836 4.52 -34.90 5.48
CA ARG A 836 5.69 -34.00 5.39
C ARG A 836 6.99 -34.63 5.91
N LEU A 837 6.90 -35.57 6.85
CA LEU A 837 8.07 -36.24 7.43
C LEU A 837 8.55 -37.43 6.58
N ASP A 838 7.76 -37.90 5.62
CA ASP A 838 8.20 -38.90 4.65
C ASP A 838 8.80 -38.20 3.40
N PRO A 839 10.14 -38.25 3.21
CA PRO A 839 10.81 -37.60 2.08
C PRO A 839 10.42 -38.21 0.73
N ASN A 840 9.84 -39.41 0.70
CA ASN A 840 9.33 -40.02 -0.52
C ASN A 840 7.92 -39.51 -0.88
N SER A 841 7.13 -39.11 0.11
CA SER A 841 5.74 -38.67 -0.06
C SER A 841 5.59 -37.18 -0.34
N PHE A 842 6.41 -36.31 0.27
CA PHE A 842 6.34 -34.86 0.04
C PHE A 842 7.65 -34.32 -0.54
N LYS A 843 7.62 -33.94 -1.81
CA LYS A 843 8.77 -33.36 -2.52
C LYS A 843 8.52 -31.89 -2.82
N THR A 844 9.34 -31.00 -2.24
CA THR A 844 9.21 -29.55 -2.39
C THR A 844 9.14 -29.10 -3.85
N ILE A 845 9.95 -29.71 -4.72
CA ILE A 845 9.94 -29.40 -6.16
C ILE A 845 8.61 -29.80 -6.83
N GLY A 846 8.01 -30.93 -6.44
CA GLY A 846 6.72 -31.36 -6.95
C GLY A 846 5.58 -30.45 -6.48
N PHE A 847 5.61 -30.05 -5.20
CA PHE A 847 4.70 -29.06 -4.64
C PHE A 847 4.77 -27.72 -5.40
N LEU A 848 5.97 -27.20 -5.65
CA LEU A 848 6.19 -25.96 -6.40
C LEU A 848 5.59 -26.01 -7.81
N LEU A 849 5.83 -27.11 -8.52
CA LEU A 849 5.31 -27.29 -9.88
C LEU A 849 3.78 -27.40 -9.89
N GLN A 850 3.18 -28.08 -8.91
CA GLN A 850 1.71 -28.09 -8.74
C GLN A 850 1.16 -26.70 -8.41
N ALA A 851 1.84 -25.91 -7.57
CA ALA A 851 1.41 -24.56 -7.21
C ALA A 851 1.39 -23.63 -8.43
N ILE A 852 2.40 -23.75 -9.31
CA ILE A 852 2.44 -23.03 -10.60
C ILE A 852 1.28 -23.47 -11.49
N ALA A 853 1.01 -24.78 -11.58
CA ALA A 853 -0.08 -25.32 -12.40
C ALA A 853 -1.46 -24.82 -11.94
N ALA A 854 -1.70 -24.76 -10.63
CA ALA A 854 -2.92 -24.21 -10.05
C ALA A 854 -3.01 -22.69 -10.27
N GLY A 855 -1.91 -21.96 -10.05
CA GLY A 855 -1.86 -20.51 -10.19
C GLY A 855 -2.03 -19.99 -11.63
N TRP A 856 -1.74 -20.82 -12.64
CA TRP A 856 -1.96 -20.52 -14.06
C TRP A 856 -3.21 -21.20 -14.65
N HIS A 857 -4.00 -21.90 -13.85
CA HIS A 857 -5.26 -22.45 -14.35
C HIS A 857 -6.20 -21.31 -14.73
N HIS A 858 -6.77 -21.42 -15.94
CA HIS A 858 -7.71 -20.43 -16.43
C HIS A 858 -8.74 -21.05 -17.38
N LYS A 859 -10.01 -20.85 -17.05
CA LYS A 859 -11.17 -21.11 -17.90
C LYS A 859 -12.00 -19.85 -18.06
N SER A 860 -12.15 -19.41 -19.31
CA SER A 860 -13.01 -18.27 -19.62
C SER A 860 -14.47 -18.60 -19.30
N PRO A 861 -15.32 -17.58 -19.07
CA PRO A 861 -16.76 -17.79 -18.91
C PRO A 861 -17.37 -18.60 -20.06
N ALA A 862 -16.89 -18.41 -21.29
CA ALA A 862 -17.34 -19.18 -22.46
C ALA A 862 -16.96 -20.67 -22.35
N GLN A 863 -15.77 -20.99 -21.85
CA GLN A 863 -15.32 -22.38 -21.65
C GLN A 863 -16.08 -23.07 -20.51
N ILE A 864 -16.38 -22.35 -19.42
CA ILE A 864 -17.21 -22.91 -18.33
C ILE A 864 -18.64 -23.13 -18.79
N LYS A 865 -19.20 -22.19 -19.56
CA LYS A 865 -20.50 -22.37 -20.19
C LYS A 865 -20.51 -23.58 -21.14
N GLU A 866 -19.48 -23.74 -21.97
CA GLU A 866 -19.31 -24.89 -22.85
C GLU A 866 -19.21 -26.21 -22.07
N LEU A 867 -18.48 -26.23 -20.95
CA LEU A 867 -18.43 -27.38 -20.05
C LEU A 867 -19.84 -27.73 -19.51
N GLY A 868 -20.60 -26.72 -19.08
CA GLY A 868 -22.00 -26.89 -18.67
C GLY A 868 -22.88 -27.46 -19.78
N ASP A 869 -22.74 -26.93 -21.00
CA ASP A 869 -23.53 -27.35 -22.16
C ASP A 869 -23.17 -28.79 -22.61
N LYS A 870 -21.89 -29.20 -22.52
CA LYS A 870 -21.43 -30.52 -22.95
C LYS A 870 -21.68 -31.62 -21.92
N VAL A 871 -21.47 -31.34 -20.63
CA VAL A 871 -21.69 -32.33 -19.57
C VAL A 871 -23.16 -32.44 -19.22
N GLY A 872 -23.93 -31.34 -19.28
CA GLY A 872 -25.28 -31.24 -18.73
C GLY A 872 -25.22 -30.51 -17.40
N ARG A 873 -25.85 -29.33 -17.30
CA ARG A 873 -25.74 -28.44 -16.13
C ARG A 873 -26.28 -29.07 -14.86
N GLU A 874 -27.33 -29.88 -14.99
CA GLU A 874 -27.96 -30.63 -13.90
C GLU A 874 -27.01 -31.66 -13.26
N ARG A 875 -25.96 -32.07 -14.00
CA ARG A 875 -24.94 -33.03 -13.58
C ARG A 875 -23.72 -32.36 -12.95
N ILE A 876 -23.72 -31.05 -12.77
CA ILE A 876 -22.59 -30.29 -12.23
C ILE A 876 -22.99 -29.62 -10.91
N ALA A 877 -22.36 -30.06 -9.82
CA ALA A 877 -22.48 -29.43 -8.51
C ALA A 877 -21.24 -28.58 -8.19
N VAL A 878 -21.45 -27.35 -7.71
CA VAL A 878 -20.40 -26.49 -7.18
C VAL A 878 -20.60 -26.34 -5.68
N MET A 879 -19.65 -26.83 -4.88
CA MET A 879 -19.73 -26.80 -3.42
C MET A 879 -18.63 -25.93 -2.84
N HIS A 880 -18.99 -24.96 -2.01
CA HIS A 880 -18.03 -23.96 -1.51
C HIS A 880 -18.40 -23.48 -0.10
N GLY A 881 -17.39 -23.35 0.77
CA GLY A 881 -17.55 -22.86 2.14
C GLY A 881 -17.37 -21.35 2.22
N THR A 882 -18.21 -20.66 3.00
CA THR A 882 -18.13 -19.18 3.09
C THR A 882 -16.92 -18.67 3.88
N GLN A 883 -16.25 -19.54 4.65
CA GLN A 883 -15.02 -19.22 5.39
C GLN A 883 -13.76 -19.85 4.77
N ASP A 884 -13.80 -20.23 3.49
CA ASP A 884 -12.61 -20.69 2.76
C ASP A 884 -11.58 -19.53 2.63
N ARG A 885 -10.40 -19.73 3.23
CA ARG A 885 -9.30 -18.74 3.21
C ARG A 885 -8.23 -19.05 2.15
N LEU A 886 -8.37 -20.18 1.45
CA LEU A 886 -7.41 -20.61 0.41
C LEU A 886 -7.94 -20.29 -0.99
N ILE A 887 -9.18 -20.64 -1.28
CA ILE A 887 -9.92 -20.21 -2.47
C ILE A 887 -11.19 -19.54 -1.99
N SER A 888 -11.17 -18.22 -1.84
CA SER A 888 -12.29 -17.48 -1.24
C SER A 888 -13.63 -17.73 -1.95
N PHE A 889 -14.72 -17.65 -1.18
CA PHE A 889 -16.08 -17.88 -1.66
C PHE A 889 -16.48 -17.15 -2.96
N PRO A 890 -16.06 -15.89 -3.23
CA PRO A 890 -16.38 -15.22 -4.50
C PRO A 890 -15.92 -15.97 -5.77
N HIS A 891 -14.92 -16.84 -5.67
CA HIS A 891 -14.53 -17.72 -6.77
C HIS A 891 -15.59 -18.76 -7.10
N GLY A 892 -16.18 -19.37 -6.06
CA GLY A 892 -17.28 -20.32 -6.19
C GLY A 892 -18.52 -19.64 -6.80
N GLU A 893 -18.85 -18.43 -6.34
CA GLU A 893 -19.96 -17.64 -6.89
C GLU A 893 -19.79 -17.36 -8.39
N LYS A 894 -18.58 -16.97 -8.82
CA LYS A 894 -18.27 -16.76 -10.24
C LYS A 894 -18.38 -18.05 -11.03
N LEU A 895 -17.89 -19.17 -10.51
CA LEU A 895 -17.98 -20.46 -11.17
C LEU A 895 -19.45 -20.88 -11.38
N ILE A 896 -20.31 -20.69 -10.38
CA ILE A 896 -21.77 -20.90 -10.48
C ILE A 896 -22.38 -19.98 -11.53
N ALA A 897 -22.02 -18.69 -11.50
CA ALA A 897 -22.52 -17.69 -12.42
C ALA A 897 -22.11 -17.95 -13.88
N PHE A 898 -20.95 -18.55 -14.13
CA PHE A 898 -20.50 -18.91 -15.48
C PHE A 898 -21.18 -20.19 -16.02
N LEU A 899 -21.67 -21.08 -15.17
CA LEU A 899 -22.37 -22.30 -15.59
C LEU A 899 -23.78 -22.05 -16.14
N GLN A 900 -24.52 -21.06 -15.62
CA GLN A 900 -25.81 -20.53 -16.10
C GLN A 900 -26.95 -21.54 -16.43
N PRO A 901 -27.66 -22.13 -15.45
CA PRO A 901 -27.42 -22.10 -14.02
C PRO A 901 -26.58 -23.32 -13.59
N GLY A 902 -25.68 -23.14 -12.62
CA GLY A 902 -25.07 -24.28 -11.90
C GLY A 902 -25.98 -24.79 -10.78
N ARG A 903 -25.64 -25.94 -10.18
CA ARG A 903 -26.24 -26.43 -8.92
C ARG A 903 -25.35 -26.02 -7.73
N PRO A 904 -25.62 -24.88 -7.06
CA PRO A 904 -24.82 -24.43 -5.93
C PRO A 904 -25.16 -25.21 -4.66
N GLU A 905 -24.15 -25.65 -3.93
CA GLU A 905 -24.27 -26.19 -2.58
C GLU A 905 -23.33 -25.39 -1.67
N ILE A 906 -23.81 -24.22 -1.22
CA ILE A 906 -23.02 -23.29 -0.41
C ILE A 906 -23.18 -23.63 1.07
N ARG A 907 -22.04 -23.66 1.75
CA ARG A 907 -21.94 -24.04 3.17
C ARG A 907 -21.52 -22.85 4.01
N GLU A 908 -22.48 -22.28 4.72
CA GLU A 908 -22.22 -21.14 5.60
C GLU A 908 -21.40 -21.55 6.82
N GLY A 909 -20.27 -20.87 7.05
CA GLY A 909 -19.38 -21.15 8.17
C GLY A 909 -18.29 -22.19 7.88
N ASP A 910 -18.37 -22.92 6.77
CA ASP A 910 -17.41 -23.96 6.44
C ASP A 910 -16.17 -23.42 5.70
N GLY A 911 -15.06 -24.13 5.86
CA GLY A 911 -13.77 -23.80 5.26
C GLY A 911 -13.54 -24.45 3.89
N HIS A 912 -12.27 -24.60 3.53
CA HIS A 912 -11.82 -25.14 2.24
C HIS A 912 -12.11 -26.63 2.08
N ALA A 913 -11.93 -27.44 3.13
CA ALA A 913 -11.98 -28.89 3.04
C ALA A 913 -13.30 -29.47 3.57
N ILE A 914 -14.41 -29.11 2.91
CA ILE A 914 -15.77 -29.56 3.25
C ILE A 914 -15.89 -31.10 3.39
N PRO A 915 -15.29 -31.95 2.53
CA PRO A 915 -15.38 -33.41 2.68
C PRO A 915 -14.82 -33.97 3.99
N ILE A 916 -13.96 -33.21 4.66
CA ILE A 916 -13.38 -33.54 5.97
C ILE A 916 -14.19 -32.88 7.09
N GLN A 917 -14.57 -31.62 6.90
CA GLN A 917 -15.29 -30.85 7.91
C GLN A 917 -16.70 -31.40 8.17
N GLU A 918 -17.41 -31.74 7.09
CA GLU A 918 -18.82 -32.16 7.06
C GLU A 918 -18.96 -33.57 6.46
N GLU A 919 -18.16 -34.51 6.96
CA GLU A 919 -18.01 -35.87 6.39
C GLU A 919 -19.35 -36.56 6.09
N ALA A 920 -20.24 -36.67 7.08
CA ALA A 920 -21.50 -37.39 6.94
C ALA A 920 -22.42 -36.73 5.90
N TRP A 921 -22.58 -35.41 5.98
CA TRP A 921 -23.37 -34.63 5.03
C TRP A 921 -22.82 -34.75 3.60
N PHE A 922 -21.51 -34.62 3.45
CA PHE A 922 -20.85 -34.71 2.15
C PHE A 922 -21.04 -36.09 1.52
N ASN A 923 -20.85 -37.16 2.30
CA ASN A 923 -21.02 -38.53 1.83
C ASN A 923 -22.48 -38.85 1.44
N GLU A 924 -23.45 -38.36 2.22
CA GLU A 924 -24.88 -38.50 1.89
C GLU A 924 -25.23 -37.76 0.60
N LYS A 925 -24.78 -36.51 0.47
CA LYS A 925 -25.00 -35.68 -0.73
C LYS A 925 -24.38 -36.31 -1.98
N MET A 926 -23.15 -36.81 -1.89
CA MET A 926 -22.49 -37.51 -2.99
C MET A 926 -23.22 -38.80 -3.36
N SER A 927 -23.65 -39.60 -2.38
CA SER A 927 -24.44 -40.80 -2.64
C SER A 927 -25.72 -40.48 -3.41
N ALA A 928 -26.49 -39.49 -2.94
CA ALA A 928 -27.73 -39.07 -3.59
C ALA A 928 -27.49 -38.54 -5.01
N PHE A 929 -26.44 -37.75 -5.22
CA PHE A 929 -26.13 -37.18 -6.53
C PHE A 929 -25.62 -38.24 -7.52
N PHE A 930 -24.84 -39.21 -7.05
CA PHE A 930 -24.43 -40.34 -7.87
C PHE A 930 -25.65 -41.19 -8.25
N GLU A 931 -26.55 -41.48 -7.32
CA GLU A 931 -27.76 -42.27 -7.60
C GLU A 931 -28.73 -41.58 -8.57
N GLU A 932 -28.76 -40.24 -8.59
CA GLU A 932 -29.60 -39.46 -9.51
C GLU A 932 -29.21 -39.66 -10.99
N PHE A 933 -27.94 -40.00 -11.27
CA PHE A 933 -27.37 -39.94 -12.63
C PHE A 933 -26.59 -41.19 -13.08
N ASN A 934 -26.49 -42.24 -12.26
CA ASN A 934 -25.90 -43.54 -12.61
C ASN A 934 -26.91 -44.57 -13.12
#